data_AF-A0A2N2LK93-F1
#
_entry.id   AF-A0A2N2LK93-F1
#
_cell.length_a   1.000
_cell.length_b   1.000
_cell.length_c   1.000
_cell.angle_alpha   90.00
_cell.angle_beta   90.00
_cell.angle_gamma   90.00
#
_symmetry.space_group_name_H-M   'P 1'
#
loop_
_entity.id
_entity.type
_entity.pdbx_description
1 polymer ?
#
loop_
_entity_poly.entity_id
_entity_poly.type
_entity_poly.pdbx_seq_one_letter_code
_entity_poly.pdbx_strand_id
1 'polypeptide(L)'
;MAMTVGQKATVSLLASTLLAAGFAALAYSGLFSVIETRFFDERVKRSVESSVEALSASADAYHALNADRFSGILGNDYVRRSFLPNQSAQDAFDRTRTFGLLAEETPGLLGVRFVDLDGKRIHFSTFPGDVIRSESLRIVYRNYGEPGDEPYVDIEGAEGSKVTVSALPSRRAFAYRFPFMDGFGVYRGSAVFYVTFTGFLQRLIQDGRIALGDDIVAVGTQGVLAGAPATPTAEPVFQPIAPVETTAAPAEPLTAGEIGAALHDLVCWYDDPALAQQCLPPGEEFVTVLQRVVASGDRRFIAPLVDMLWLEVGWERWVREALETLSGERHATAAEWYAWMTANPPPLPDEYATWKGELLGLIDPLFARLIRDRASPTGPGPEELVWGLQGVGQVPPLVAPDTVHRVEERYLSRSDIVYGVVIDGVARAYPERIVAWHGVVVDDLEGTAIQVWHCIACGGAAVFSGSAANGQRYTFASSGLVWDGRRLFFDEETSSLWDAVTGRAVAGPSTGTGLLLRTSTRTTWGEWSDRYRNTRVLSLDTGFVRDYSEGAAIAADLQSKAPLYPVARLDDRLPAKTRVLGVVVDGVARAYPLERLEAAGILHEDVGGRRLLFLSPGPGRGVSVYEPGGVTIEHLDGPADDREAVDSDGLRWFVDEERLLNTRNSRVLSSVPSQVVYWYAWSGAYPLTQVRE
;
A
#
# COMPACT_ATOMS: atom_id res chain seq x y z
N MET A 1 -42.72 -11.78 45.81
CA MET A 1 -42.85 -13.25 45.61
C MET A 1 -41.87 -13.63 44.51
N ALA A 2 -40.82 -14.39 44.84
CA ALA A 2 -39.76 -14.71 43.87
C ALA A 2 -40.28 -15.73 42.85
N MET A 3 -40.19 -15.41 41.55
CA MET A 3 -40.58 -16.33 40.48
C MET A 3 -39.69 -17.58 40.52
N THR A 4 -40.33 -18.75 40.46
CA THR A 4 -39.62 -20.03 40.37
C THR A 4 -38.89 -20.14 39.03
N VAL A 5 -37.87 -21.01 38.96
CA VAL A 5 -37.11 -21.25 37.72
C VAL A 5 -38.04 -21.63 36.55
N GLY A 6 -39.09 -22.41 36.82
CA GLY A 6 -40.11 -22.76 35.83
C GLY A 6 -40.89 -21.54 35.32
N GLN A 7 -41.29 -20.63 36.21
CA GLN A 7 -41.99 -19.41 35.82
C GLN A 7 -41.12 -18.48 34.97
N LYS A 8 -39.83 -18.37 35.28
CA LYS A 8 -38.88 -17.59 34.46
C LYS A 8 -38.72 -18.19 33.06
N ALA A 9 -38.62 -19.52 32.96
CA ALA A 9 -38.54 -20.21 31.67
C ALA A 9 -39.82 -20.00 30.83
N THR A 10 -41.00 -20.07 31.46
CA THR A 10 -42.27 -19.83 30.76
C THR A 10 -42.41 -18.38 30.29
N VAL A 11 -41.99 -17.40 31.09
CA VAL A 11 -42.02 -15.98 30.69
C VAL A 11 -41.05 -15.69 29.55
N SER A 12 -39.83 -16.23 29.60
CA SER A 12 -38.87 -16.10 28.49
C SER A 12 -39.38 -16.77 27.23
N LEU A 13 -39.98 -17.97 27.34
CA LEU A 13 -40.56 -18.65 26.19
C LEU A 13 -41.70 -17.84 25.58
N LEU A 14 -42.61 -17.32 26.41
CA LEU A 14 -43.71 -16.47 25.96
C LEU A 14 -43.20 -15.19 25.28
N ALA A 15 -42.20 -14.52 25.86
CA ALA A 15 -41.61 -13.32 25.28
C ALA A 15 -40.95 -13.61 23.92
N SER A 16 -40.18 -14.71 23.82
CA SER A 16 -39.55 -15.14 22.56
C SER A 16 -40.58 -15.52 21.51
N THR A 17 -41.66 -16.22 21.88
CA THR A 17 -42.75 -16.57 20.94
C THR A 17 -43.50 -15.34 20.47
N LEU A 18 -43.76 -14.36 21.34
CA LEU A 18 -44.40 -13.10 20.96
C LEU A 18 -43.51 -12.24 20.05
N LEU A 19 -42.21 -12.19 20.33
CA LEU A 19 -41.23 -11.53 19.45
C LEU A 19 -41.18 -12.22 18.09
N ALA A 20 -41.07 -13.54 18.05
CA ALA A 20 -41.05 -14.30 16.80
C ALA A 20 -42.34 -14.12 15.99
N ALA A 21 -43.50 -14.12 16.65
CA ALA A 21 -44.79 -13.85 16.00
C ALA A 21 -44.88 -12.41 15.49
N GLY A 22 -44.35 -11.43 16.23
CA GLY A 22 -44.23 -10.04 15.79
C GLY A 22 -43.37 -9.88 14.55
N PHE A 23 -42.18 -10.51 14.54
CA PHE A 23 -41.31 -10.54 13.35
C PHE A 23 -41.95 -11.24 12.16
N ALA A 24 -42.65 -12.37 12.39
CA ALA A 24 -43.36 -13.07 11.33
C ALA A 24 -44.51 -12.23 10.75
N ALA A 25 -45.25 -11.51 11.59
CA ALA A 25 -46.30 -10.59 11.17
C ALA A 25 -45.72 -9.40 10.39
N LEU A 26 -44.59 -8.83 10.85
CA LEU A 26 -43.88 -7.77 10.13
C LEU A 26 -43.39 -8.24 8.76
N ALA A 27 -42.83 -9.46 8.68
CA ALA A 27 -42.39 -10.08 7.43
C ALA A 27 -43.56 -10.31 6.44
N TYR A 28 -44.71 -10.80 6.93
CA TYR A 28 -45.87 -11.07 6.10
C TYR A 28 -46.66 -9.80 5.69
N SER A 29 -46.57 -8.73 6.47
CA SER A 29 -47.30 -7.47 6.21
C SER A 29 -46.69 -6.59 5.12
N GLY A 30 -45.53 -6.96 4.58
CA GLY A 30 -44.79 -6.14 3.60
C GLY A 30 -44.10 -4.91 4.20
N LEU A 31 -44.15 -4.73 5.54
CA LEU A 31 -43.56 -3.58 6.22
C LEU A 31 -42.02 -3.56 6.14
N PHE A 32 -41.38 -4.74 6.04
CA PHE A 32 -39.94 -4.84 5.79
C PHE A 32 -39.56 -4.23 4.43
N SER A 33 -40.35 -4.46 3.39
CA SER A 33 -40.13 -3.81 2.08
C SER A 33 -40.27 -2.29 2.20
N VAL A 34 -41.23 -1.78 2.98
CA VAL A 34 -41.37 -0.33 3.21
C VAL A 34 -40.19 0.25 3.99
N ILE A 35 -39.64 -0.47 4.97
CA ILE A 35 -38.45 -0.05 5.75
C ILE A 35 -37.19 -0.11 4.87
N GLU A 36 -37.06 -1.15 4.04
CA GLU A 36 -35.98 -1.33 3.08
C GLU A 36 -35.97 -0.17 2.06
N THR A 37 -37.13 0.14 1.45
CA THR A 37 -37.24 1.21 0.45
C THR A 37 -37.20 2.63 1.04
N ARG A 38 -37.66 2.86 2.28
CA ARG A 38 -37.66 4.21 2.89
C ARG A 38 -36.43 4.56 3.71
N PHE A 39 -35.71 3.58 4.25
CA PHE A 39 -34.59 3.84 5.16
C PHE A 39 -33.27 3.24 4.67
N PHE A 40 -33.26 2.03 4.12
CA PHE A 40 -32.03 1.43 3.59
C PHE A 40 -31.68 2.00 2.21
N ASP A 41 -32.63 2.03 1.27
CA ASP A 41 -32.41 2.56 -0.07
C ASP A 41 -32.09 4.06 -0.05
N GLU A 42 -32.75 4.84 0.82
CA GLU A 42 -32.43 6.27 1.02
C GLU A 42 -31.03 6.47 1.60
N ARG A 43 -30.59 5.64 2.57
CA ARG A 43 -29.25 5.73 3.15
C ARG A 43 -28.17 5.28 2.17
N VAL A 44 -28.39 4.19 1.46
CA VAL A 44 -27.47 3.67 0.43
C VAL A 44 -27.38 4.69 -0.71
N LYS A 45 -28.52 5.21 -1.18
CA LYS A 45 -28.56 6.26 -2.20
C LYS A 45 -27.79 7.50 -1.76
N ARG A 46 -28.02 8.04 -0.56
CA ARG A 46 -27.26 9.18 -0.03
C ARG A 46 -25.76 8.88 0.10
N SER A 47 -25.41 7.65 0.49
CA SER A 47 -24.01 7.23 0.57
C SER A 47 -23.36 7.16 -0.82
N VAL A 48 -24.05 6.62 -1.81
CA VAL A 48 -23.56 6.53 -3.19
C VAL A 48 -23.49 7.93 -3.83
N GLU A 49 -24.51 8.76 -3.64
CA GLU A 49 -24.52 10.16 -4.09
C GLU A 49 -23.34 10.93 -3.48
N SER A 50 -23.14 10.82 -2.15
CA SER A 50 -22.00 11.44 -1.48
C SER A 50 -20.65 10.92 -1.98
N SER A 51 -20.52 9.61 -2.26
CA SER A 51 -19.29 9.04 -2.82
C SER A 51 -19.04 9.52 -4.25
N VAL A 52 -20.07 9.58 -5.09
CA VAL A 52 -19.97 10.08 -6.47
C VAL A 52 -19.63 11.57 -6.49
N GLU A 53 -20.24 12.37 -5.61
CA GLU A 53 -19.91 13.80 -5.46
C GLU A 53 -18.46 13.99 -5.01
N ALA A 54 -17.99 13.19 -4.04
CA ALA A 54 -16.61 13.26 -3.56
C ALA A 54 -15.59 12.81 -4.63
N LEU A 55 -15.93 11.79 -5.41
CA LEU A 55 -15.17 11.34 -6.59
C LEU A 55 -15.11 12.42 -7.66
N SER A 56 -16.25 13.03 -7.99
CA SER A 56 -16.34 14.11 -8.96
C SER A 56 -15.50 15.30 -8.52
N ALA A 57 -15.56 15.69 -7.25
CA ALA A 57 -14.77 16.80 -6.73
C ALA A 57 -13.24 16.53 -6.84
N SER A 58 -12.79 15.31 -6.53
CA SER A 58 -11.40 14.91 -6.72
C SER A 58 -11.00 14.87 -8.20
N ALA A 59 -11.89 14.42 -9.09
CA ALA A 59 -11.69 14.42 -10.53
C ALA A 59 -11.58 15.83 -11.10
N ASP A 60 -12.51 16.71 -10.74
CA ASP A 60 -12.53 18.11 -11.17
C ASP A 60 -11.27 18.83 -10.71
N ALA A 61 -10.84 18.63 -9.46
CA ALA A 61 -9.61 19.21 -8.93
C ALA A 61 -8.37 18.71 -9.69
N TYR A 62 -8.29 17.41 -9.98
CA TYR A 62 -7.18 16.80 -10.72
C TYR A 62 -7.10 17.34 -12.15
N HIS A 63 -8.23 17.35 -12.87
CA HIS A 63 -8.28 17.84 -14.24
C HIS A 63 -8.05 19.35 -14.34
N ALA A 64 -8.57 20.15 -13.39
CA ALA A 64 -8.35 21.59 -13.35
C ALA A 64 -6.86 21.92 -13.14
N LEU A 65 -6.19 21.23 -12.21
CA LEU A 65 -4.76 21.44 -11.95
C LEU A 65 -3.91 21.19 -13.21
N ASN A 66 -4.17 20.07 -13.90
CA ASN A 66 -3.47 19.74 -15.14
C ASN A 66 -3.80 20.74 -16.25
N ALA A 67 -5.08 21.09 -16.41
CA ALA A 67 -5.53 22.06 -17.40
C ALA A 67 -4.85 23.43 -17.23
N ASP A 68 -4.82 23.96 -16.01
CA ASP A 68 -4.21 25.25 -15.70
C ASP A 68 -2.70 25.23 -15.99
N ARG A 69 -2.01 24.15 -15.59
CA ARG A 69 -0.59 23.95 -15.87
C ARG A 69 -0.29 23.93 -17.37
N PHE A 70 -1.04 23.15 -18.13
CA PHE A 70 -0.86 23.04 -19.58
C PHE A 70 -1.19 24.34 -20.30
N SER A 71 -2.25 25.03 -19.89
CA SER A 71 -2.61 26.34 -20.43
C SER A 71 -1.51 27.38 -20.20
N GLY A 72 -0.89 27.38 -19.01
CA GLY A 72 0.25 28.25 -18.71
C GLY A 72 1.42 28.06 -19.69
N ILE A 73 1.73 26.81 -20.03
CA ILE A 73 2.81 26.48 -20.98
C ILE A 73 2.47 26.92 -22.41
N LEU A 74 1.23 26.70 -22.86
CA LEU A 74 0.75 27.18 -24.17
C LEU A 74 0.76 28.71 -24.29
N GLY A 75 0.81 29.42 -23.16
CA GLY A 75 0.96 30.87 -23.10
C GLY A 75 2.35 31.38 -23.53
N ASN A 76 3.37 30.53 -23.50
CA ASN A 76 4.74 30.95 -23.78
C ASN A 76 4.99 31.23 -25.27
N ASP A 77 5.69 32.32 -25.56
CA ASP A 77 5.94 32.76 -26.94
C ASP A 77 6.70 31.72 -27.78
N TYR A 78 7.70 31.04 -27.19
CA TYR A 78 8.46 30.00 -27.87
C TYR A 78 7.63 28.74 -28.16
N VAL A 79 6.56 28.50 -27.39
CA VAL A 79 5.58 27.44 -27.65
C VAL A 79 4.65 27.85 -28.78
N ARG A 80 4.11 29.08 -28.74
CA ARG A 80 3.22 29.65 -29.77
C ARG A 80 3.87 29.75 -31.15
N ARG A 81 5.19 29.82 -31.21
CA ARG A 81 5.99 29.80 -32.45
C ARG A 81 6.20 28.40 -33.06
N SER A 82 5.67 27.33 -32.47
CA SER A 82 5.84 25.95 -32.95
C SER A 82 5.29 25.68 -34.36
N PHE A 83 4.29 26.45 -34.80
CA PHE A 83 3.73 26.33 -36.15
C PHE A 83 4.50 27.13 -37.21
N LEU A 84 5.55 27.88 -36.83
CA LEU A 84 6.35 28.63 -37.79
C LEU A 84 7.19 27.66 -38.65
N PRO A 85 7.28 27.90 -39.98
CA PRO A 85 8.10 27.09 -40.87
C PRO A 85 9.59 27.07 -40.50
N ASN A 86 10.10 28.18 -39.95
CA ASN A 86 11.47 28.34 -39.48
C ASN A 86 11.45 28.71 -38.00
N GLN A 87 12.13 27.93 -37.18
CA GLN A 87 12.14 28.08 -35.73
C GLN A 87 13.58 28.36 -35.29
N SER A 88 13.76 29.14 -34.23
CA SER A 88 15.10 29.39 -33.69
C SER A 88 15.58 28.16 -32.90
N ALA A 89 16.90 27.91 -32.90
CA ALA A 89 17.50 26.89 -32.04
C ALA A 89 17.17 27.13 -30.56
N GLN A 90 17.05 28.40 -30.16
CA GLN A 90 16.66 28.80 -28.82
C GLN A 90 15.21 28.38 -28.49
N ASP A 91 14.25 28.65 -29.38
CA ASP A 91 12.85 28.23 -29.16
C ASP A 91 12.73 26.70 -29.09
N ALA A 92 13.50 25.97 -29.91
CA ALA A 92 13.54 24.52 -29.87
C ALA A 92 14.08 24.01 -28.53
N PHE A 93 15.20 24.57 -28.06
CA PHE A 93 15.77 24.27 -26.76
C PHE A 93 14.79 24.58 -25.61
N ASP A 94 14.17 25.76 -25.62
CA ASP A 94 13.26 26.20 -24.56
C ASP A 94 11.99 25.35 -24.51
N ARG A 95 11.45 24.92 -25.66
CA ARG A 95 10.34 23.95 -25.69
C ARG A 95 10.78 22.61 -25.11
N THR A 96 11.88 22.04 -25.59
CA THR A 96 12.37 20.74 -25.09
C THR A 96 12.57 20.76 -23.58
N ARG A 97 13.21 21.81 -23.04
CA ARG A 97 13.39 21.99 -21.60
C ARG A 97 12.06 22.10 -20.86
N THR A 98 11.13 22.91 -21.36
CA THR A 98 9.83 23.15 -20.70
C THR A 98 8.97 21.91 -20.65
N PHE A 99 8.89 21.17 -21.76
CA PHE A 99 8.11 19.93 -21.80
C PHE A 99 8.80 18.78 -21.07
N GLY A 100 10.14 18.80 -20.93
CA GLY A 100 10.87 17.90 -20.03
C GLY A 100 10.52 18.14 -18.57
N LEU A 101 10.60 19.39 -18.10
CA LEU A 101 10.18 19.75 -16.73
C LEU A 101 8.70 19.45 -16.47
N LEU A 102 7.83 19.68 -17.46
CA LEU A 102 6.42 19.34 -17.36
C LEU A 102 6.20 17.84 -17.11
N ALA A 103 6.99 16.97 -17.75
CA ALA A 103 6.92 15.53 -17.57
C ALA A 103 7.35 15.10 -16.16
N GLU A 104 8.38 15.74 -15.60
CA GLU A 104 8.82 15.52 -14.21
C GLU A 104 7.76 15.97 -13.18
N GLU A 105 7.12 17.10 -13.42
CA GLU A 105 6.15 17.70 -12.49
C GLU A 105 4.73 17.11 -12.59
N THR A 106 4.44 16.35 -13.66
CA THR A 106 3.10 15.84 -13.97
C THR A 106 3.09 14.31 -14.04
N PRO A 107 2.83 13.64 -12.89
CA PRO A 107 2.71 12.19 -12.85
C PRO A 107 1.71 11.67 -13.90
N GLY A 108 2.17 10.73 -14.72
CA GLY A 108 1.37 10.11 -15.78
C GLY A 108 1.32 10.87 -17.10
N LEU A 109 2.04 11.99 -17.28
CA LEU A 109 2.12 12.64 -18.60
C LEU A 109 2.82 11.71 -19.61
N LEU A 110 2.08 11.23 -20.60
CA LEU A 110 2.60 10.40 -21.69
C LEU A 110 3.30 11.24 -22.77
N GLY A 111 2.80 12.44 -23.01
CA GLY A 111 3.37 13.34 -24.01
C GLY A 111 2.40 14.38 -24.53
N VAL A 112 2.86 15.18 -25.48
CA VAL A 112 2.17 16.32 -26.05
C VAL A 112 2.30 16.31 -27.56
N ARG A 113 1.21 16.64 -28.28
CA ARG A 113 1.20 16.82 -29.73
C ARG A 113 0.52 18.13 -30.10
N PHE A 114 1.10 18.85 -31.05
CA PHE A 114 0.46 19.98 -31.73
C PHE A 114 0.17 19.59 -33.17
N VAL A 115 -1.11 19.55 -33.53
CA VAL A 115 -1.60 19.08 -34.84
C VAL A 115 -2.29 20.24 -35.56
N ASP A 116 -2.10 20.34 -36.87
CA ASP A 116 -2.71 21.40 -37.69
C ASP A 116 -4.23 21.29 -37.86
N LEU A 117 -4.83 22.35 -38.40
CA LEU A 117 -6.27 22.48 -38.67
C LEU A 117 -6.84 21.30 -39.48
N ASP A 118 -6.04 20.77 -40.41
CA ASP A 118 -6.47 19.68 -41.29
C ASP A 118 -6.34 18.29 -40.62
N GLY A 119 -5.78 18.22 -39.41
CA GLY A 119 -5.56 16.98 -38.67
C GLY A 119 -4.49 16.08 -39.31
N LYS A 120 -3.55 16.66 -40.07
CA LYS A 120 -2.61 15.91 -40.92
C LYS A 120 -1.16 16.10 -40.55
N ARG A 121 -0.76 17.26 -40.00
CA ARG A 121 0.65 17.55 -39.72
C ARG A 121 0.87 17.79 -38.24
N ILE A 122 1.91 17.13 -37.73
CA ILE A 122 2.44 17.37 -36.40
C ILE A 122 3.45 18.52 -36.51
N HIS A 123 3.21 19.60 -35.78
CA HIS A 123 4.08 20.77 -35.71
C HIS A 123 5.01 20.74 -34.50
N PHE A 124 4.63 19.98 -33.48
CA PHE A 124 5.45 19.68 -32.31
C PHE A 124 4.96 18.38 -31.71
N SER A 125 5.90 17.55 -31.26
CA SER A 125 5.59 16.37 -30.48
C SER A 125 6.72 16.08 -29.51
N THR A 126 6.35 15.63 -28.31
CA THR A 126 7.28 15.05 -27.34
C THR A 126 7.40 13.54 -27.50
N PHE A 127 6.57 12.90 -28.32
CA PHE A 127 6.67 11.47 -28.58
C PHE A 127 7.85 11.21 -29.52
N PRO A 128 8.84 10.40 -29.10
CA PRO A 128 10.01 10.12 -29.93
C PRO A 128 9.63 9.48 -31.28
N GLY A 129 8.61 8.61 -31.29
CA GLY A 129 8.09 7.95 -32.50
C GLY A 129 7.43 8.89 -33.51
N ASP A 130 7.19 10.16 -33.15
CA ASP A 130 6.72 11.16 -34.11
C ASP A 130 7.86 11.85 -34.85
N VAL A 131 9.12 11.75 -34.38
CA VAL A 131 10.28 12.44 -34.96
C VAL A 131 10.88 11.60 -36.09
N ILE A 132 10.83 12.12 -37.32
CA ILE A 132 11.49 11.51 -38.49
C ILE A 132 12.97 11.92 -38.54
N ARG A 133 13.26 13.20 -38.29
CA ARG A 133 14.62 13.74 -38.40
C ARG A 133 14.77 14.98 -37.53
N SER A 134 15.91 15.10 -36.85
CA SER A 134 16.31 16.28 -36.10
C SER A 134 17.46 17.01 -36.83
N GLU A 135 17.29 18.29 -37.12
CA GLU A 135 18.30 19.17 -37.73
C GLU A 135 18.63 20.33 -36.78
N SER A 136 19.70 21.07 -37.07
CA SER A 136 20.18 22.18 -36.23
C SER A 136 19.16 23.30 -35.96
N LEU A 137 18.14 23.46 -36.81
CA LEU A 137 17.12 24.50 -36.70
C LEU A 137 15.68 23.99 -36.83
N ARG A 138 15.47 22.68 -37.03
CA ARG A 138 14.16 22.12 -37.31
C ARG A 138 14.07 20.64 -36.93
N ILE A 139 12.97 20.27 -36.31
CA ILE A 139 12.57 18.87 -36.13
C ILE A 139 11.50 18.58 -37.18
N VAL A 140 11.67 17.49 -37.91
CA VAL A 140 10.69 16.98 -38.88
C VAL A 140 9.91 15.87 -38.21
N TYR A 141 8.61 16.07 -38.07
CA TYR A 141 7.70 15.05 -37.56
C TYR A 141 7.04 14.29 -38.71
N ARG A 142 6.56 13.08 -38.42
CA ARG A 142 5.65 12.35 -39.30
C ARG A 142 4.30 13.05 -39.39
N ASN A 143 3.49 12.62 -40.35
CA ASN A 143 2.12 13.09 -40.45
C ASN A 143 1.27 12.46 -39.35
N TYR A 144 0.25 13.20 -38.91
CA TYR A 144 -0.78 12.68 -38.01
C TYR A 144 -1.81 11.86 -38.82
N GLY A 145 -2.40 10.85 -38.17
CA GLY A 145 -3.40 9.96 -38.78
C GLY A 145 -2.82 8.68 -39.36
N GLU A 146 -1.62 8.28 -38.93
CA GLU A 146 -1.06 6.96 -39.21
C GLU A 146 -1.65 5.89 -38.27
N PRO A 147 -1.56 4.58 -38.60
CA PRO A 147 -2.07 3.52 -37.75
C PRO A 147 -1.53 3.63 -36.31
N GLY A 148 -2.43 3.75 -35.32
CA GLY A 148 -2.09 3.94 -33.91
C GLY A 148 -2.33 5.36 -33.36
N ASP A 149 -2.59 6.34 -34.24
CA ASP A 149 -3.12 7.64 -33.82
C ASP A 149 -4.63 7.58 -33.55
N GLU A 150 -5.09 8.42 -32.63
CA GLU A 150 -6.52 8.64 -32.43
C GLU A 150 -7.14 9.29 -33.67
N PRO A 151 -8.44 9.04 -33.94
CA PRO A 151 -9.17 9.88 -34.87
C PRO A 151 -9.03 11.35 -34.47
N TYR A 152 -8.66 12.22 -35.41
CA TYR A 152 -8.42 13.65 -35.09
C TYR A 152 -9.63 14.32 -34.43
N VAL A 153 -10.85 13.92 -34.81
CA VAL A 153 -12.10 14.39 -34.20
C VAL A 153 -12.19 14.12 -32.68
N ASP A 154 -11.52 13.08 -32.20
CA ASP A 154 -11.52 12.72 -30.77
C ASP A 154 -10.52 13.55 -29.96
N ILE A 155 -9.53 14.15 -30.63
CA ILE A 155 -8.46 14.95 -30.01
C ILE A 155 -8.48 16.43 -30.40
N GLU A 156 -9.40 16.85 -31.27
CA GLU A 156 -9.51 18.23 -31.75
C GLU A 156 -9.87 19.21 -30.61
N GLY A 157 -9.11 20.29 -30.52
CA GLY A 157 -9.44 21.48 -29.73
C GLY A 157 -10.03 22.55 -30.64
N ALA A 158 -11.36 22.61 -30.71
CA ALA A 158 -12.08 23.50 -31.62
C ALA A 158 -11.84 24.99 -31.32
N GLU A 159 -11.83 25.83 -32.37
CA GLU A 159 -11.65 27.28 -32.22
C GLU A 159 -12.67 27.89 -31.26
N GLY A 160 -12.20 28.69 -30.30
CA GLY A 160 -13.05 29.33 -29.29
C GLY A 160 -13.55 28.40 -28.17
N SER A 161 -13.18 27.12 -28.15
CA SER A 161 -13.51 26.22 -27.05
C SER A 161 -12.61 26.46 -25.84
N LYS A 162 -13.11 26.14 -24.64
CA LYS A 162 -12.23 25.91 -23.48
C LYS A 162 -11.51 24.58 -23.65
N VAL A 163 -10.52 24.32 -22.78
CA VAL A 163 -9.94 22.98 -22.65
C VAL A 163 -11.06 21.96 -22.45
N THR A 164 -10.96 20.84 -23.15
CA THR A 164 -11.84 19.70 -22.95
C THR A 164 -11.02 18.47 -22.68
N VAL A 165 -11.52 17.59 -21.82
CA VAL A 165 -10.86 16.34 -21.45
C VAL A 165 -11.69 15.19 -22.01
N SER A 166 -11.05 14.28 -22.74
CA SER A 166 -11.67 13.04 -23.21
C SER A 166 -10.89 11.84 -22.69
N ALA A 167 -11.59 10.75 -22.40
CA ALA A 167 -10.97 9.46 -22.13
C ALA A 167 -10.56 8.81 -23.46
N LEU A 168 -9.37 8.23 -23.50
CA LEU A 168 -8.83 7.44 -24.61
C LEU A 168 -8.67 5.99 -24.15
N PRO A 169 -9.68 5.12 -24.38
CA PRO A 169 -9.66 3.74 -23.88
C PRO A 169 -8.44 2.94 -24.34
N SER A 170 -8.04 3.10 -25.61
CA SER A 170 -6.91 2.40 -26.22
C SER A 170 -5.56 2.75 -25.60
N ARG A 171 -5.44 3.95 -25.00
CA ARG A 171 -4.23 4.42 -24.33
C ARG A 171 -4.31 4.38 -22.81
N ARG A 172 -5.47 4.02 -22.25
CA ARG A 172 -5.78 4.17 -20.82
C ARG A 172 -5.33 5.54 -20.30
N ALA A 173 -5.71 6.59 -21.00
CA ALA A 173 -5.26 7.95 -20.74
C ALA A 173 -6.36 8.97 -21.00
N PHE A 174 -6.21 10.16 -20.44
CA PHE A 174 -6.97 11.36 -20.75
C PHE A 174 -6.24 12.19 -21.80
N ALA A 175 -6.97 12.69 -22.79
CA ALA A 175 -6.51 13.73 -23.70
C ALA A 175 -7.08 15.09 -23.27
N TYR A 176 -6.19 16.02 -22.94
CA TYR A 176 -6.52 17.42 -22.70
C TYR A 176 -6.35 18.19 -24.00
N ARG A 177 -7.46 18.64 -24.57
CA ARG A 177 -7.55 19.19 -25.91
C ARG A 177 -7.73 20.70 -25.82
N PHE A 178 -6.74 21.43 -26.34
CA PHE A 178 -6.72 22.89 -26.36
C PHE A 178 -6.75 23.39 -27.81
N PRO A 179 -7.51 24.46 -28.11
CA PRO A 179 -7.27 25.19 -29.35
C PRO A 179 -5.90 25.86 -29.29
N PHE A 180 -5.07 25.60 -30.28
CA PHE A 180 -3.74 26.19 -30.38
C PHE A 180 -3.79 27.51 -31.13
N MET A 181 -3.33 28.56 -30.46
CA MET A 181 -3.21 29.92 -31.01
C MET A 181 -1.74 30.27 -31.17
N ASP A 182 -1.35 30.79 -32.34
CA ASP A 182 0.02 31.26 -32.56
C ASP A 182 0.30 32.61 -31.87
N GLY A 183 1.52 33.12 -32.05
CA GLY A 183 1.95 34.39 -31.45
C GLY A 183 1.17 35.63 -31.92
N PHE A 184 0.37 35.51 -32.98
CA PHE A 184 -0.51 36.56 -33.49
C PHE A 184 -1.97 36.36 -33.05
N GLY A 185 -2.26 35.33 -32.26
CA GLY A 185 -3.62 34.99 -31.87
C GLY A 185 -4.44 34.38 -33.00
N VAL A 186 -3.79 33.73 -33.97
CA VAL A 186 -4.46 32.99 -35.05
C VAL A 186 -4.58 31.53 -34.66
N TYR A 187 -5.78 30.96 -34.83
CA TYR A 187 -6.02 29.54 -34.62
C TYR A 187 -5.26 28.69 -35.65
N ARG A 188 -4.43 27.75 -35.18
CA ARG A 188 -3.58 26.91 -36.04
C ARG A 188 -3.87 25.42 -35.96
N GLY A 189 -4.70 24.99 -35.01
CA GLY A 189 -5.04 23.58 -34.81
C GLY A 189 -5.16 23.25 -33.34
N SER A 190 -4.75 22.04 -32.96
CA SER A 190 -4.98 21.49 -31.63
C SER A 190 -3.68 21.25 -30.88
N ALA A 191 -3.64 21.61 -29.60
CA ALA A 191 -2.64 21.12 -28.65
C ALA A 191 -3.25 20.07 -27.74
N VAL A 192 -2.64 18.90 -27.71
CA VAL A 192 -3.18 17.73 -27.01
C VAL A 192 -2.14 17.20 -26.04
N PHE A 193 -2.50 17.15 -24.75
CA PHE A 193 -1.69 16.58 -23.69
C PHE A 193 -2.31 15.25 -23.27
N TYR A 194 -1.50 14.20 -23.23
CA TYR A 194 -1.94 12.84 -22.91
C TYR A 194 -1.48 12.49 -21.49
N VAL A 195 -2.40 12.15 -20.59
CA VAL A 195 -2.09 11.83 -19.18
C VAL A 195 -2.73 10.49 -18.80
N THR A 196 -1.97 9.52 -18.28
CA THR A 196 -2.48 8.19 -17.95
C THR A 196 -3.61 8.20 -16.92
N PHE A 197 -4.45 7.17 -16.96
CA PHE A 197 -5.41 6.91 -15.91
C PHE A 197 -4.75 6.67 -14.56
N THR A 198 -3.50 6.18 -14.52
CA THR A 198 -2.83 5.90 -13.25
C THR A 198 -2.41 7.14 -12.48
N GLY A 199 -2.03 8.23 -13.15
CA GLY A 199 -1.87 9.51 -12.45
C GLY A 199 -3.16 9.94 -11.74
N PHE A 200 -4.31 9.67 -12.36
CA PHE A 200 -5.61 9.93 -11.78
C PHE A 200 -6.01 8.90 -10.70
N LEU A 201 -5.74 7.61 -10.92
CA LEU A 201 -5.95 6.52 -9.96
C LEU A 201 -5.18 6.78 -8.67
N GLN A 202 -3.89 7.11 -8.77
CA GLN A 202 -3.05 7.47 -7.63
C GLN A 202 -3.65 8.64 -6.85
N ARG A 203 -4.15 9.66 -7.56
CA ARG A 203 -4.82 10.79 -6.91
C ARG A 203 -6.09 10.37 -6.16
N LEU A 204 -6.93 9.52 -6.77
CA LEU A 204 -8.14 9.02 -6.13
C LEU A 204 -7.84 8.13 -4.92
N ILE A 205 -6.79 7.30 -4.98
CA ILE A 205 -6.32 6.48 -3.85
C ILE A 205 -5.78 7.39 -2.73
N GLN A 206 -4.95 8.38 -3.07
CA GLN A 206 -4.42 9.36 -2.10
C GLN A 206 -5.53 10.14 -1.40
N ASP A 207 -6.58 10.52 -2.12
CA ASP A 207 -7.75 11.21 -1.58
C ASP A 207 -8.71 10.24 -0.84
N GLY A 208 -8.39 8.94 -0.77
CA GLY A 208 -9.20 7.92 -0.10
C GLY A 208 -10.56 7.67 -0.77
N ARG A 209 -10.65 7.88 -2.09
CA ARG A 209 -11.89 7.75 -2.88
C ARG A 209 -12.14 6.34 -3.40
N ILE A 210 -11.09 5.58 -3.66
CA ILE A 210 -11.12 4.20 -4.15
C ILE A 210 -10.05 3.37 -3.43
N ALA A 211 -10.17 2.05 -3.45
CA ALA A 211 -9.27 1.13 -2.75
C ALA A 211 -8.00 0.83 -3.56
N LEU A 212 -6.97 0.35 -2.86
CA LEU A 212 -5.77 -0.21 -3.49
C LEU A 212 -6.17 -1.52 -4.20
N GLY A 213 -6.06 -1.57 -5.53
CA GLY A 213 -6.48 -2.72 -6.36
C GLY A 213 -7.75 -2.46 -7.18
N ASP A 214 -8.45 -1.35 -6.95
CA ASP A 214 -9.50 -0.87 -7.85
C ASP A 214 -8.88 -0.28 -9.13
N ASP A 215 -9.60 -0.37 -10.24
CA ASP A 215 -9.20 0.16 -11.54
C ASP A 215 -10.10 1.32 -12.00
N ILE A 216 -9.61 2.06 -13.00
CA ILE A 216 -10.33 3.05 -13.77
C ILE A 216 -10.59 2.48 -15.17
N VAL A 217 -11.86 2.34 -15.50
CA VAL A 217 -12.31 1.85 -16.81
C VAL A 217 -12.93 2.99 -17.60
N ALA A 218 -12.49 3.21 -18.83
CA ALA A 218 -13.12 4.20 -19.69
C ALA A 218 -14.55 3.80 -20.06
N VAL A 219 -15.50 4.72 -19.93
CA VAL A 219 -16.89 4.57 -20.39
C VAL A 219 -17.06 5.41 -21.63
N GLY A 220 -16.67 4.85 -22.77
CA GLY A 220 -16.53 5.59 -24.03
C GLY A 220 -15.46 6.69 -23.92
N THR A 221 -15.68 7.82 -24.59
CA THR A 221 -14.76 8.97 -24.59
C THR A 221 -15.14 10.06 -23.59
N GLN A 222 -16.32 9.96 -22.96
CA GLN A 222 -16.90 11.04 -22.15
C GLN A 222 -16.75 10.85 -20.64
N GLY A 223 -16.28 9.69 -20.19
CA GLY A 223 -16.15 9.46 -18.76
C GLY A 223 -15.38 8.20 -18.44
N VAL A 224 -15.23 7.98 -17.15
CA VAL A 224 -14.59 6.80 -16.59
C VAL A 224 -15.43 6.26 -15.44
N LEU A 225 -15.39 4.96 -15.26
CA LEU A 225 -15.87 4.26 -14.06
C LEU A 225 -14.67 4.05 -13.16
N ALA A 226 -14.69 4.67 -11.97
CA ALA A 226 -13.66 4.48 -10.94
C ALA A 226 -14.19 3.53 -9.85
N GLY A 227 -13.31 2.73 -9.24
CA GLY A 227 -13.71 1.73 -8.25
C GLY A 227 -14.23 0.43 -8.88
N ALA A 228 -13.92 0.21 -10.17
CA ALA A 228 -14.26 -1.05 -10.83
C ALA A 228 -13.26 -2.13 -10.38
N PRO A 229 -13.70 -3.36 -10.08
CA PRO A 229 -12.76 -4.45 -9.91
C PRO A 229 -11.99 -4.63 -11.23
N ALA A 230 -10.67 -4.68 -11.15
CA ALA A 230 -9.83 -4.86 -12.32
C ALA A 230 -10.23 -6.14 -13.07
N THR A 231 -10.56 -6.01 -14.35
CA THR A 231 -10.88 -7.16 -15.23
C THR A 231 -9.68 -7.48 -16.11
N PRO A 232 -9.36 -8.78 -16.34
CA PRO A 232 -8.36 -9.16 -17.34
C PRO A 232 -8.72 -8.60 -18.72
N THR A 233 -7.73 -8.53 -19.61
CA THR A 233 -7.86 -8.07 -21.00
C THR A 233 -9.19 -8.48 -21.65
N ALA A 234 -9.84 -7.53 -22.33
CA ALA A 234 -11.21 -7.69 -22.85
C ALA A 234 -11.36 -8.79 -23.91
N GLU A 235 -10.28 -9.22 -24.56
CA GLU A 235 -10.28 -10.37 -25.47
C GLU A 235 -9.13 -11.35 -25.17
N PRO A 236 -9.41 -12.67 -25.11
CA PRO A 236 -8.41 -13.72 -25.15
C PRO A 236 -7.48 -13.58 -26.36
N VAL A 237 -6.17 -13.42 -26.17
CA VAL A 237 -5.21 -13.65 -27.28
C VAL A 237 -5.07 -15.15 -27.55
N PHE A 238 -5.19 -15.97 -26.50
CA PHE A 238 -5.25 -17.43 -26.62
C PHE A 238 -6.70 -17.91 -26.77
N GLN A 239 -7.07 -18.31 -27.98
CA GLN A 239 -7.96 -19.45 -28.19
C GLN A 239 -7.06 -20.67 -28.42
N PRO A 240 -7.18 -21.75 -27.62
CA PRO A 240 -6.40 -22.96 -27.88
C PRO A 240 -6.78 -23.48 -29.28
N ILE A 241 -5.91 -23.22 -30.26
CA ILE A 241 -5.93 -24.03 -31.48
C ILE A 241 -5.41 -25.40 -31.04
N ALA A 242 -6.15 -26.45 -31.40
CA ALA A 242 -5.72 -27.83 -31.19
C ALA A 242 -4.22 -27.95 -31.54
N PRO A 243 -3.41 -28.65 -30.72
CA PRO A 243 -1.96 -28.63 -30.86
C PRO A 243 -1.61 -29.00 -32.30
N VAL A 244 -1.08 -28.03 -33.04
CA VAL A 244 -0.36 -28.34 -34.27
C VAL A 244 0.88 -29.08 -33.81
N GLU A 245 1.04 -30.34 -34.21
CA GLU A 245 2.29 -31.08 -34.02
C GLU A 245 3.41 -30.29 -34.68
N THR A 246 4.10 -29.46 -33.89
CA THR A 246 5.34 -28.80 -34.32
C THR A 246 6.41 -29.87 -34.40
N THR A 247 6.81 -30.21 -35.62
CA THR A 247 7.99 -31.06 -35.91
C THR A 247 9.32 -30.32 -35.72
N ALA A 248 9.31 -29.13 -35.12
CA ALA A 248 10.53 -28.40 -34.78
C ALA A 248 11.11 -29.00 -33.49
N ALA A 249 12.41 -29.33 -33.52
CA ALA A 249 13.14 -29.68 -32.31
C ALA A 249 12.95 -28.58 -31.25
N PRO A 250 12.83 -28.91 -29.95
CA PRO A 250 12.75 -27.89 -28.91
C PRO A 250 13.95 -26.95 -29.07
N ALA A 251 13.68 -25.64 -29.13
CA ALA A 251 14.73 -24.63 -29.16
C ALA A 251 15.67 -24.89 -27.98
N GLU A 252 16.99 -24.77 -28.20
CA GLU A 252 17.95 -24.91 -27.11
C GLU A 252 17.60 -23.89 -26.00
N PRO A 253 17.65 -24.27 -24.71
CA PRO A 253 17.39 -23.35 -23.62
C PRO A 253 18.35 -22.16 -23.69
N LEU A 254 17.84 -20.94 -23.51
CA LEU A 254 18.69 -19.76 -23.50
C LEU A 254 19.75 -19.88 -22.39
N THR A 255 20.98 -19.51 -22.73
CA THR A 255 22.07 -19.39 -21.77
C THR A 255 21.79 -18.26 -20.76
N ALA A 256 22.44 -18.29 -19.60
CA ALA A 256 22.30 -17.22 -18.60
C ALA A 256 22.67 -15.84 -19.18
N GLY A 257 23.72 -15.80 -20.03
CA GLY A 257 24.13 -14.57 -20.71
C GLY A 257 23.10 -14.05 -21.73
N GLU A 258 22.43 -14.95 -22.46
CA GLU A 258 21.36 -14.55 -23.39
C GLU A 258 20.12 -14.02 -22.66
N ILE A 259 19.80 -14.57 -21.48
CA ILE A 259 18.71 -14.06 -20.65
C ILE A 259 19.07 -12.71 -20.05
N GLY A 260 20.28 -12.55 -19.51
CA GLY A 260 20.77 -11.26 -19.00
C GLY A 260 20.72 -10.18 -20.08
N ALA A 261 21.20 -10.49 -21.29
CA ALA A 261 21.12 -9.57 -22.42
C ALA A 261 19.68 -9.23 -22.82
N ALA A 262 18.77 -10.21 -22.86
CA ALA A 262 17.37 -9.94 -23.17
C ALA A 262 16.69 -9.09 -22.09
N LEU A 263 16.98 -9.33 -20.81
CA LEU A 263 16.44 -8.52 -19.70
C LEU A 263 16.96 -7.09 -19.72
N HIS A 264 18.25 -6.92 -20.04
CA HIS A 264 18.87 -5.62 -20.29
C HIS A 264 18.17 -4.90 -21.45
N ASP A 265 18.04 -5.55 -22.62
CA ASP A 265 17.42 -4.98 -23.82
C ASP A 265 15.92 -4.65 -23.61
N LEU A 266 15.20 -5.36 -22.74
CA LEU A 266 13.77 -5.09 -22.44
C LEU A 266 13.57 -3.72 -21.77
N VAL A 267 14.60 -3.19 -21.13
CA VAL A 267 14.59 -1.89 -20.46
C VAL A 267 15.66 -1.04 -21.16
N CYS A 268 15.31 -0.32 -22.22
CA CYS A 268 16.30 0.31 -23.11
C CYS A 268 17.17 1.42 -22.46
N TRP A 269 16.91 1.73 -21.20
CA TRP A 269 17.62 2.68 -20.35
C TRP A 269 18.29 1.99 -19.15
N TYR A 270 18.45 0.67 -19.20
CA TYR A 270 19.03 -0.14 -18.12
C TYR A 270 20.40 0.39 -17.67
N ASP A 271 21.25 0.81 -18.61
CA ASP A 271 22.60 1.32 -18.32
C ASP A 271 22.61 2.72 -17.70
N ASP A 272 21.56 3.51 -17.94
CA ASP A 272 21.42 4.86 -17.39
C ASP A 272 19.93 5.16 -17.11
N PRO A 273 19.46 4.91 -15.88
CA PRO A 273 18.08 5.15 -15.49
C PRO A 273 17.61 6.60 -15.68
N ALA A 274 18.51 7.58 -15.73
CA ALA A 274 18.14 8.97 -16.03
C ALA A 274 17.62 9.15 -17.46
N LEU A 275 17.91 8.20 -18.36
CA LEU A 275 17.40 8.17 -19.73
C LEU A 275 16.04 7.48 -19.84
N ALA A 276 15.44 7.01 -18.73
CA ALA A 276 14.15 6.32 -18.76
C ALA A 276 13.04 7.13 -19.42
N GLN A 277 12.97 8.44 -19.18
CA GLN A 277 12.00 9.31 -19.83
C GLN A 277 12.27 9.50 -21.34
N GLN A 278 13.51 9.23 -21.79
CA GLN A 278 13.92 9.28 -23.19
C GLN A 278 13.59 7.96 -23.92
N CYS A 279 13.38 6.88 -23.16
CA CYS A 279 12.94 5.59 -23.67
C CYS A 279 11.48 5.30 -23.27
N LEU A 280 10.57 5.42 -24.24
CA LEU A 280 9.16 5.08 -24.05
C LEU A 280 8.88 3.75 -24.76
N PRO A 281 8.99 2.59 -24.07
CA PRO A 281 8.54 1.35 -24.64
C PRO A 281 7.01 1.37 -24.80
N PRO A 282 6.48 0.70 -25.80
CA PRO A 282 7.20 -0.15 -26.74
C PRO A 282 7.84 0.64 -27.90
N GLY A 283 9.15 0.49 -28.06
CA GLY A 283 9.85 0.75 -29.32
C GLY A 283 9.97 -0.53 -30.16
N GLU A 284 10.40 -0.43 -31.41
CA GLU A 284 10.64 -1.59 -32.29
C GLU A 284 11.60 -2.60 -31.66
N GLU A 285 12.63 -2.11 -30.98
CA GLU A 285 13.61 -2.91 -30.25
C GLU A 285 12.98 -3.68 -29.09
N PHE A 286 12.18 -3.02 -28.25
CA PHE A 286 11.42 -3.67 -27.16
C PHE A 286 10.53 -4.80 -27.69
N VAL A 287 9.75 -4.55 -28.74
CA VAL A 287 8.84 -5.54 -29.32
C VAL A 287 9.64 -6.73 -29.87
N THR A 288 10.75 -6.46 -30.54
CA THR A 288 11.63 -7.51 -31.10
C THR A 288 12.22 -8.38 -29.99
N VAL A 289 12.70 -7.76 -28.91
CA VAL A 289 13.25 -8.47 -27.76
C VAL A 289 12.17 -9.32 -27.08
N LEU A 290 10.97 -8.76 -26.87
CA LEU A 290 9.87 -9.48 -26.23
C LEU A 290 9.37 -10.65 -27.09
N GLN A 291 9.33 -10.51 -28.42
CA GLN A 291 9.02 -11.62 -29.32
C GLN A 291 10.05 -12.75 -29.22
N ARG A 292 11.34 -12.42 -29.10
CA ARG A 292 12.41 -13.40 -28.86
C ARG A 292 12.25 -14.09 -27.50
N VAL A 293 11.89 -13.34 -26.45
CA VAL A 293 11.55 -13.89 -25.13
C VAL A 293 10.40 -14.88 -25.22
N VAL A 294 9.29 -14.51 -25.87
CA VAL A 294 8.13 -15.40 -26.04
C VAL A 294 8.48 -16.63 -26.87
N ALA A 295 9.19 -16.47 -27.99
CA ALA A 295 9.59 -17.58 -28.86
C ALA A 295 10.53 -18.58 -28.18
N SER A 296 11.28 -18.15 -27.16
CA SER A 296 12.14 -19.04 -26.37
C SER A 296 11.37 -20.02 -25.50
N GLY A 297 10.15 -19.67 -25.09
CA GLY A 297 9.37 -20.44 -24.11
C GLY A 297 10.01 -20.49 -22.70
N ASP A 298 11.05 -19.70 -22.43
CA ASP A 298 11.80 -19.77 -21.19
C ASP A 298 11.03 -19.11 -20.03
N ARG A 299 10.64 -19.94 -19.06
CA ARG A 299 9.84 -19.50 -17.90
C ARG A 299 10.61 -18.59 -16.94
N ARG A 300 11.94 -18.44 -17.10
CA ARG A 300 12.74 -17.50 -16.29
C ARG A 300 12.36 -16.03 -16.50
N PHE A 301 11.70 -15.69 -17.61
CA PHE A 301 11.22 -14.33 -17.83
C PHE A 301 9.92 -13.98 -17.09
N ILE A 302 9.21 -14.97 -16.53
CA ILE A 302 7.89 -14.74 -15.92
C ILE A 302 8.00 -13.72 -14.77
N ALA A 303 8.90 -13.93 -13.80
CA ALA A 303 9.00 -13.03 -12.65
C ALA A 303 9.39 -11.59 -13.06
N PRO A 304 10.43 -11.37 -13.90
CA PRO A 304 10.70 -10.05 -14.48
C PRO A 304 9.51 -9.40 -15.17
N LEU A 305 8.78 -10.13 -16.03
CA LEU A 305 7.63 -9.60 -16.75
C LEU A 305 6.48 -9.23 -15.79
N VAL A 306 6.26 -10.00 -14.73
CA VAL A 306 5.29 -9.64 -13.67
C VAL A 306 5.70 -8.33 -12.98
N ASP A 307 6.98 -8.12 -12.71
CA ASP A 307 7.50 -6.87 -12.15
C ASP A 307 7.29 -5.67 -13.08
N MET A 308 7.43 -5.85 -14.39
CA MET A 308 7.14 -4.80 -15.37
C MET A 308 5.69 -4.31 -15.29
N LEU A 309 4.73 -5.19 -14.95
CA LEU A 309 3.31 -4.78 -14.83
C LEU A 309 3.05 -3.76 -13.71
N TRP A 310 3.98 -3.54 -12.78
CA TRP A 310 3.85 -2.49 -11.77
C TRP A 310 4.16 -1.08 -12.28
N LEU A 311 4.84 -0.97 -13.42
CA LEU A 311 5.12 0.32 -14.06
C LEU A 311 4.25 0.47 -15.31
N GLU A 312 3.50 1.55 -15.38
CA GLU A 312 2.66 1.87 -16.53
C GLU A 312 3.38 2.78 -17.52
N VAL A 313 4.43 2.24 -18.14
CA VAL A 313 5.23 2.98 -19.14
C VAL A 313 4.85 2.62 -20.58
N GLY A 314 3.72 1.95 -20.79
CA GLY A 314 3.16 1.65 -22.12
C GLY A 314 3.32 0.20 -22.59
N TRP A 315 4.07 -0.65 -21.90
CA TRP A 315 4.32 -2.05 -22.30
C TRP A 315 3.24 -3.05 -21.86
N GLU A 316 2.25 -2.63 -21.08
CA GLU A 316 1.36 -3.52 -20.31
C GLU A 316 0.72 -4.61 -21.17
N ARG A 317 0.16 -4.22 -22.33
CA ARG A 317 -0.46 -5.15 -23.27
C ARG A 317 0.51 -6.26 -23.69
N TRP A 318 1.69 -5.87 -24.19
CA TRP A 318 2.69 -6.80 -24.70
C TRP A 318 3.23 -7.72 -23.59
N VAL A 319 3.49 -7.16 -22.42
CA VAL A 319 3.96 -7.91 -21.24
C VAL A 319 2.91 -8.94 -20.81
N ARG A 320 1.63 -8.57 -20.77
CA ARG A 320 0.52 -9.51 -20.49
C ARG A 320 0.44 -10.62 -21.52
N GLU A 321 0.50 -10.29 -22.81
CA GLU A 321 0.51 -11.28 -23.89
C GLU A 321 1.68 -12.27 -23.76
N ALA A 322 2.87 -11.77 -23.40
CA ALA A 322 4.04 -12.60 -23.14
C ALA A 322 3.86 -13.49 -21.91
N LEU A 323 3.34 -12.94 -20.82
CA LEU A 323 3.04 -13.70 -19.59
C LEU A 323 2.04 -14.81 -19.85
N GLU A 324 0.93 -14.54 -20.56
CA GLU A 324 -0.06 -15.56 -20.93
C GLU A 324 0.59 -16.71 -21.71
N THR A 325 1.48 -16.37 -22.65
CA THR A 325 2.14 -17.36 -23.51
C THR A 325 3.16 -18.21 -22.74
N LEU A 326 3.98 -17.61 -21.88
CA LEU A 326 5.03 -18.30 -21.13
C LEU A 326 4.48 -19.11 -19.95
N SER A 327 3.44 -18.59 -19.28
CA SER A 327 2.86 -19.20 -18.09
C SER A 327 1.75 -20.20 -18.41
N GLY A 328 0.94 -19.92 -19.44
CA GLY A 328 -0.35 -20.58 -19.70
C GLY A 328 -1.52 -20.02 -18.88
N GLU A 329 -1.31 -18.93 -18.15
CA GLU A 329 -2.22 -18.41 -17.12
C GLU A 329 -2.73 -17.01 -17.45
N ARG A 330 -3.80 -16.58 -16.78
CA ARG A 330 -4.43 -15.27 -17.01
C ARG A 330 -4.83 -14.61 -15.71
N HIS A 331 -4.32 -13.39 -15.52
CA HIS A 331 -4.61 -12.57 -14.35
C HIS A 331 -4.87 -11.12 -14.73
N ALA A 332 -5.82 -10.50 -14.02
CA ALA A 332 -6.30 -9.14 -14.26
C ALA A 332 -5.28 -8.09 -13.82
N THR A 333 -4.61 -8.33 -12.70
CA THR A 333 -3.75 -7.33 -12.06
C THR A 333 -2.33 -7.86 -11.86
N ALA A 334 -1.38 -6.94 -11.72
CA ALA A 334 -0.03 -7.28 -11.25
C ALA A 334 -0.09 -8.02 -9.89
N ALA A 335 -0.99 -7.62 -9.00
CA ALA A 335 -1.19 -8.26 -7.70
C ALA A 335 -1.65 -9.72 -7.80
N GLU A 336 -2.55 -10.05 -8.74
CA GLU A 336 -2.97 -11.42 -9.01
C GLU A 336 -1.87 -12.27 -9.64
N TRP A 337 -1.10 -11.70 -10.58
CA TRP A 337 0.10 -12.35 -11.12
C TRP A 337 1.10 -12.68 -10.02
N TYR A 338 1.32 -11.75 -9.09
CA TYR A 338 2.16 -11.96 -7.92
C TYR A 338 1.63 -13.09 -7.03
N ALA A 339 0.34 -13.08 -6.68
CA ALA A 339 -0.26 -14.14 -5.88
C ALA A 339 -0.10 -15.52 -6.54
N TRP A 340 -0.31 -15.60 -7.86
CA TRP A 340 -0.08 -16.82 -8.62
C TRP A 340 1.39 -17.25 -8.64
N MET A 341 2.31 -16.31 -8.87
CA MET A 341 3.75 -16.54 -8.89
C MET A 341 4.25 -17.04 -7.54
N THR A 342 3.74 -16.50 -6.44
CA THR A 342 4.13 -16.97 -5.10
C THR A 342 3.61 -18.38 -4.80
N ALA A 343 2.43 -18.74 -5.30
CA ALA A 343 1.91 -20.11 -5.21
C ALA A 343 2.62 -21.08 -6.18
N ASN A 344 3.16 -20.57 -7.29
CA ASN A 344 3.78 -21.34 -8.37
C ASN A 344 5.12 -20.70 -8.79
N PRO A 345 6.16 -20.74 -7.93
CA PRO A 345 7.39 -19.99 -8.15
C PRO A 345 8.07 -20.43 -9.47
N PRO A 346 8.25 -19.50 -10.44
CA PRO A 346 8.96 -19.80 -11.68
C PRO A 346 10.45 -19.97 -11.40
N PRO A 347 11.21 -20.62 -12.30
CA PRO A 347 12.66 -20.52 -12.26
C PRO A 347 13.07 -19.04 -12.40
N LEU A 348 14.16 -18.64 -11.75
CA LEU A 348 14.62 -17.25 -11.76
C LEU A 348 15.88 -17.09 -12.61
N PRO A 349 16.08 -15.93 -13.26
CA PRO A 349 17.35 -15.60 -13.90
C PRO A 349 18.42 -15.20 -12.87
N ASP A 350 19.69 -15.48 -13.17
CA ASP A 350 20.81 -15.26 -12.24
C ASP A 350 20.95 -13.78 -11.81
N GLU A 351 20.71 -12.83 -12.72
CA GLU A 351 20.87 -11.39 -12.47
C GLU A 351 19.55 -10.69 -12.08
N TYR A 352 18.51 -11.46 -11.73
CA TYR A 352 17.16 -10.93 -11.53
C TYR A 352 17.08 -9.83 -10.46
N ALA A 353 17.76 -10.00 -9.32
CA ALA A 353 17.74 -9.02 -8.24
C ALA A 353 18.34 -7.69 -8.67
N THR A 354 19.45 -7.72 -9.40
CA THR A 354 20.07 -6.52 -9.98
C THR A 354 19.11 -5.87 -10.96
N TRP A 355 18.55 -6.65 -11.89
CA TRP A 355 17.63 -6.13 -12.89
C TRP A 355 16.38 -5.48 -12.27
N LYS A 356 15.78 -6.13 -11.26
CA LYS A 356 14.62 -5.59 -10.54
C LYS A 356 14.97 -4.31 -9.78
N GLY A 357 16.16 -4.27 -9.18
CA GLY A 357 16.69 -3.07 -8.54
C GLY A 357 16.78 -1.88 -9.49
N GLU A 358 17.28 -2.09 -10.71
CA GLU A 358 17.34 -1.04 -11.74
C GLU A 358 15.95 -0.64 -12.25
N LEU A 359 15.06 -1.61 -12.47
CA LEU A 359 13.66 -1.37 -12.86
C LEU A 359 12.93 -0.48 -11.84
N LEU A 360 13.04 -0.81 -10.55
CA LEU A 360 12.41 -0.01 -9.49
C LEU A 360 13.20 1.27 -9.19
N GLY A 361 14.47 1.35 -9.60
CA GLY A 361 15.30 2.55 -9.60
C GLY A 361 14.65 3.75 -10.29
N LEU A 362 13.71 3.49 -11.21
CA LEU A 362 12.90 4.49 -11.91
C LEU A 362 11.93 5.24 -11.00
N ILE A 363 11.49 4.59 -9.93
CA ILE A 363 10.67 5.20 -8.89
C ILE A 363 11.58 5.89 -7.88
N ASP A 364 12.62 5.19 -7.44
CA ASP A 364 13.57 5.68 -6.46
C ASP A 364 14.94 4.99 -6.64
N PRO A 365 16.03 5.74 -6.90
CA PRO A 365 17.36 5.17 -7.11
C PRO A 365 17.86 4.27 -5.97
N LEU A 366 17.32 4.43 -4.75
CA LEU A 366 17.71 3.59 -3.61
C LEU A 366 17.24 2.14 -3.75
N PHE A 367 16.23 1.82 -4.57
CA PHE A 367 15.79 0.44 -4.78
C PHE A 367 16.89 -0.44 -5.37
N ALA A 368 17.72 0.10 -6.27
CA ALA A 368 18.87 -0.62 -6.80
C ALA A 368 19.81 -1.09 -5.67
N ARG A 369 20.02 -0.26 -4.65
CA ARG A 369 20.81 -0.62 -3.46
C ARG A 369 20.08 -1.56 -2.51
N LEU A 370 18.75 -1.42 -2.37
CA LEU A 370 17.93 -2.22 -1.45
C LEU A 370 17.66 -3.65 -1.94
N ILE A 371 17.77 -3.92 -3.25
CA ILE A 371 17.44 -5.22 -3.84
C ILE A 371 18.70 -5.97 -4.31
N ARG A 372 19.74 -5.27 -4.79
CA ARG A 372 20.95 -5.88 -5.35
C ARG A 372 21.70 -6.76 -4.32
N ASP A 373 22.12 -7.95 -4.78
CA ASP A 373 22.99 -8.91 -4.09
C ASP A 373 22.48 -9.43 -2.73
N ARG A 374 21.20 -9.85 -2.65
CA ARG A 374 20.57 -10.22 -1.38
C ARG A 374 20.05 -11.65 -1.29
N ALA A 375 20.85 -12.63 -1.71
CA ALA A 375 20.58 -14.03 -1.39
C ALA A 375 20.67 -14.26 0.13
N SER A 376 19.54 -14.23 0.81
CA SER A 376 19.40 -14.63 2.21
C SER A 376 18.77 -16.03 2.23
N PRO A 377 19.42 -17.06 2.80
CA PRO A 377 18.82 -18.38 2.93
C PRO A 377 17.54 -18.40 3.78
N THR A 378 17.29 -17.34 4.55
CA THR A 378 16.19 -17.22 5.51
C THR A 378 15.29 -16.00 5.24
N GLY A 379 15.50 -15.30 4.13
CA GLY A 379 14.77 -14.08 3.76
C GLY A 379 14.12 -14.19 2.39
N PRO A 380 13.46 -13.13 1.92
CA PRO A 380 12.78 -13.14 0.64
C PRO A 380 13.76 -13.26 -0.54
N GLY A 381 13.37 -14.04 -1.54
CA GLY A 381 13.93 -13.93 -2.88
C GLY A 381 13.51 -12.61 -3.56
N PRO A 382 14.22 -12.18 -4.63
CA PRO A 382 13.85 -10.97 -5.37
C PRO A 382 12.42 -10.99 -5.94
N GLU A 383 11.89 -12.16 -6.28
CA GLU A 383 10.50 -12.39 -6.72
C GLU A 383 9.47 -12.17 -5.61
N GLU A 384 9.87 -12.27 -4.34
CA GLU A 384 8.98 -12.10 -3.19
C GLU A 384 8.96 -10.66 -2.67
N LEU A 385 9.90 -9.82 -3.11
CA LEU A 385 9.97 -8.40 -2.79
C LEU A 385 9.01 -7.61 -3.69
N VAL A 386 7.82 -7.30 -3.20
CA VAL A 386 6.80 -6.55 -3.95
C VAL A 386 6.98 -5.05 -3.71
N TRP A 387 6.89 -4.23 -4.76
CA TRP A 387 6.83 -2.78 -4.59
C TRP A 387 5.47 -2.35 -3.99
N GLY A 388 5.51 -1.65 -2.86
CA GLY A 388 4.36 -1.24 -2.08
C GLY A 388 3.73 0.10 -2.51
N LEU A 389 3.99 0.55 -3.74
CA LEU A 389 3.54 1.82 -4.34
C LEU A 389 4.08 3.09 -3.66
N GLN A 390 5.21 2.98 -2.96
CA GLN A 390 5.89 4.11 -2.31
C GLN A 390 7.38 4.10 -2.63
N GLY A 391 7.99 5.28 -2.76
CA GLY A 391 9.44 5.44 -2.81
C GLY A 391 10.11 5.12 -1.48
N VAL A 392 11.44 5.00 -1.49
CA VAL A 392 12.23 4.71 -0.30
C VAL A 392 12.19 5.94 0.62
N GLY A 393 11.82 5.74 1.89
CA GLY A 393 11.71 6.84 2.87
C GLY A 393 10.61 7.88 2.57
N GLN A 394 9.73 7.65 1.58
CA GLN A 394 8.66 8.59 1.22
C GLN A 394 7.66 8.82 2.37
N VAL A 395 7.56 7.86 3.30
CA VAL A 395 6.86 8.03 4.57
C VAL A 395 7.88 8.52 5.60
N PRO A 396 7.90 9.83 5.92
CA PRO A 396 8.96 10.39 6.75
C PRO A 396 8.80 9.93 8.21
N PRO A 397 9.87 9.40 8.83
CA PRO A 397 9.84 9.03 10.24
C PRO A 397 9.71 10.28 11.12
N LEU A 398 9.16 10.12 12.32
CA LEU A 398 9.27 11.14 13.36
C LEU A 398 10.52 10.87 14.19
N VAL A 399 11.41 11.84 14.29
CA VAL A 399 12.65 11.73 15.06
C VAL A 399 12.61 12.72 16.22
N ALA A 400 12.68 12.19 17.45
CA ALA A 400 12.54 12.95 18.69
C ALA A 400 11.33 13.90 18.69
N PRO A 401 10.11 13.39 18.40
CA PRO A 401 8.93 14.24 18.30
C PRO A 401 8.57 14.88 19.64
N ASP A 402 7.98 16.08 19.57
CA ASP A 402 7.45 16.73 20.75
C ASP A 402 6.34 15.91 21.40
N THR A 403 6.28 16.00 22.71
CA THR A 403 5.25 15.35 23.52
C THR A 403 4.57 16.38 24.41
N VAL A 404 3.31 16.16 24.74
CA VAL A 404 2.56 16.99 25.69
C VAL A 404 2.17 16.18 26.91
N HIS A 405 2.04 16.82 28.07
CA HIS A 405 1.55 16.12 29.25
C HIS A 405 0.06 15.79 29.08
N ARG A 406 -0.41 14.67 29.66
CA ARG A 406 -1.82 14.25 29.63
C ARG A 406 -2.83 15.36 29.96
N VAL A 407 -2.48 16.26 30.88
CA VAL A 407 -3.35 17.37 31.32
C VAL A 407 -3.39 18.55 30.34
N GLU A 408 -2.49 18.58 29.37
CA GLU A 408 -2.39 19.59 28.30
C GLU A 408 -2.92 19.07 26.95
N GLU A 409 -3.02 17.74 26.81
CA GLU A 409 -3.63 17.03 25.69
C GLU A 409 -5.11 17.47 25.50
N ARG A 410 -5.49 17.85 24.26
CA ARG A 410 -6.85 18.32 23.91
C ARG A 410 -7.42 17.76 22.60
N TYR A 411 -6.68 16.92 21.89
CA TYR A 411 -7.01 16.45 20.53
C TYR A 411 -7.45 14.98 20.49
N LEU A 412 -7.26 14.22 21.55
CA LEU A 412 -7.65 12.83 21.67
C LEU A 412 -9.01 12.70 22.36
N SER A 413 -9.90 11.97 21.70
CA SER A 413 -11.06 11.38 22.33
C SER A 413 -10.63 10.21 23.23
N ARG A 414 -11.43 9.91 24.25
CA ARG A 414 -11.15 8.78 25.15
C ARG A 414 -11.15 7.42 24.44
N SER A 415 -11.81 7.29 23.29
CA SER A 415 -11.87 6.03 22.51
C SER A 415 -10.73 5.85 21.53
N ASP A 416 -9.90 6.88 21.32
CA ASP A 416 -8.82 6.82 20.33
C ASP A 416 -7.80 5.77 20.70
N ILE A 417 -7.25 5.11 19.69
CA ILE A 417 -6.27 4.06 19.92
C ILE A 417 -4.88 4.66 20.13
N VAL A 418 -4.21 4.19 21.19
CA VAL A 418 -2.82 4.52 21.50
C VAL A 418 -2.01 3.25 21.71
N TYR A 419 -0.74 3.30 21.36
CA TYR A 419 0.26 2.34 21.79
C TYR A 419 0.98 2.93 22.99
N GLY A 420 0.75 2.33 24.15
CA GLY A 420 1.36 2.74 25.40
C GLY A 420 2.65 1.98 25.67
N VAL A 421 3.66 2.71 26.15
CA VAL A 421 4.98 2.18 26.51
C VAL A 421 5.34 2.68 27.89
N VAL A 422 5.85 1.79 28.74
CA VAL A 422 6.50 2.15 30.00
C VAL A 422 7.90 1.57 29.98
N ILE A 423 8.89 2.41 30.25
CA ILE A 423 10.29 2.00 30.40
C ILE A 423 10.84 2.70 31.62
N ASP A 424 11.35 1.94 32.58
CA ASP A 424 11.93 2.45 33.83
C ASP A 424 10.98 3.43 34.56
N GLY A 425 9.66 3.15 34.49
CA GLY A 425 8.61 3.99 35.08
C GLY A 425 8.20 5.22 34.26
N VAL A 426 8.85 5.49 33.12
CA VAL A 426 8.49 6.58 32.20
C VAL A 426 7.40 6.10 31.25
N ALA A 427 6.19 6.63 31.41
CA ALA A 427 5.03 6.26 30.59
C ALA A 427 4.83 7.21 29.40
N ARG A 428 4.77 6.67 28.19
CA ARG A 428 4.49 7.41 26.94
C ARG A 428 3.39 6.76 26.11
N ALA A 429 2.54 7.59 25.51
CA ALA A 429 1.53 7.16 24.55
C ALA A 429 1.84 7.64 23.13
N TYR A 430 1.63 6.76 22.17
CA TYR A 430 1.76 7.01 20.73
C TYR A 430 0.40 6.81 20.04
N PRO A 431 -0.32 7.87 19.66
CA PRO A 431 -1.62 7.73 19.01
C PRO A 431 -1.54 7.06 17.64
N GLU A 432 -2.38 6.05 17.38
CA GLU A 432 -2.45 5.29 16.11
C GLU A 432 -2.67 6.26 14.93
N ARG A 433 -3.56 7.24 15.11
CA ARG A 433 -3.83 8.32 14.14
C ARG A 433 -2.60 9.09 13.68
N ILE A 434 -1.51 9.14 14.47
CA ILE A 434 -0.27 9.84 14.12
C ILE A 434 0.76 8.84 13.62
N VAL A 435 1.09 7.81 14.41
CA VAL A 435 2.19 6.89 14.06
C VAL A 435 1.92 6.10 12.79
N ALA A 436 0.65 5.85 12.45
CA ALA A 436 0.30 5.18 11.20
C ALA A 436 0.69 5.99 9.95
N TRP A 437 0.63 7.33 9.99
CA TRP A 437 1.08 8.18 8.88
C TRP A 437 2.59 8.23 8.70
N HIS A 438 3.35 7.94 9.75
CA HIS A 438 4.81 8.10 9.77
C HIS A 438 5.57 6.78 9.70
N GLY A 439 4.92 5.66 10.03
CA GLY A 439 5.49 4.32 9.97
C GLY A 439 6.55 4.06 11.04
N VAL A 440 7.44 5.00 11.33
CA VAL A 440 8.49 4.92 12.36
C VAL A 440 8.46 6.18 13.23
N VAL A 441 8.52 5.98 14.54
CA VAL A 441 8.85 7.02 15.51
C VAL A 441 10.12 6.61 16.25
N VAL A 442 11.17 7.42 16.16
CA VAL A 442 12.40 7.31 16.94
C VAL A 442 12.26 8.21 18.15
N ASP A 443 12.22 7.63 19.35
CA ASP A 443 12.07 8.37 20.61
C ASP A 443 13.09 7.92 21.66
N ASP A 444 13.28 8.76 22.68
CA ASP A 444 14.14 8.52 23.82
C ASP A 444 13.34 8.70 25.12
N LEU A 445 13.22 7.62 25.89
CA LEU A 445 12.58 7.63 27.20
C LEU A 445 13.67 7.70 28.26
N GLU A 446 14.02 8.93 28.63
CA GLU A 446 15.01 9.26 29.70
C GLU A 446 16.35 8.51 29.56
N GLY A 447 16.89 8.46 28.35
CA GLY A 447 18.16 7.81 28.02
C GLY A 447 18.00 6.42 27.38
N THR A 448 16.78 5.88 27.34
CA THR A 448 16.49 4.63 26.64
C THR A 448 15.94 4.89 25.25
N ALA A 449 16.78 4.68 24.24
CA ALA A 449 16.39 4.79 22.83
C ALA A 449 15.42 3.67 22.44
N ILE A 450 14.31 4.05 21.82
CA ILE A 450 13.30 3.13 21.27
C ILE A 450 12.87 3.54 19.87
N GLN A 451 12.21 2.60 19.20
CA GLN A 451 11.54 2.85 17.93
C GLN A 451 10.16 2.22 17.92
N VAL A 452 9.15 3.01 17.58
CA VAL A 452 7.77 2.54 17.40
C VAL A 452 7.54 2.36 15.92
N TRP A 453 7.33 1.12 15.48
CA TRP A 453 7.08 0.78 14.09
C TRP A 453 5.61 0.46 13.91
N HIS A 454 4.92 1.23 13.06
CA HIS A 454 3.54 0.99 12.68
C HIS A 454 3.46 0.45 11.25
N CYS A 455 2.91 -0.77 11.10
CA CYS A 455 2.64 -1.37 9.80
C CYS A 455 1.13 -1.37 9.57
N ILE A 456 0.64 -0.45 8.73
CA ILE A 456 -0.79 -0.35 8.39
C ILE A 456 -1.32 -1.69 7.87
N ALA A 457 -0.62 -2.30 6.91
CA ALA A 457 -1.03 -3.58 6.34
C ALA A 457 -1.09 -4.69 7.40
N CYS A 458 -0.17 -4.66 8.38
CA CYS A 458 -0.12 -5.65 9.45
C CYS A 458 -1.16 -5.40 10.56
N GLY A 459 -1.88 -4.26 10.55
CA GLY A 459 -2.96 -3.96 11.49
C GLY A 459 -2.51 -3.55 12.89
N GLY A 460 -1.25 -3.14 13.07
CA GLY A 460 -0.71 -2.81 14.39
C GLY A 460 0.68 -2.17 14.40
N ALA A 461 1.18 -1.97 15.61
CA ALA A 461 2.51 -1.46 15.87
C ALA A 461 3.28 -2.33 16.86
N ALA A 462 4.61 -2.29 16.75
CA ALA A 462 5.55 -2.93 17.64
C ALA A 462 6.58 -1.90 18.12
N VAL A 463 7.12 -2.12 19.32
CA VAL A 463 8.13 -1.23 19.92
C VAL A 463 9.42 -2.00 20.05
N PHE A 464 10.49 -1.49 19.46
CA PHE A 464 11.80 -2.12 19.45
C PHE A 464 12.83 -1.24 20.16
N SER A 465 13.94 -1.85 20.58
CA SER A 465 15.13 -1.12 21.00
C SER A 465 15.64 -0.22 19.87
N GLY A 466 15.93 1.04 20.20
CA GLY A 466 16.49 2.03 19.25
C GLY A 466 18.00 1.94 19.07
N SER A 467 18.68 1.08 19.82
CA SER A 467 20.11 0.85 19.72
C SER A 467 20.47 -0.63 19.69
N ALA A 468 21.56 -0.95 19.00
CA ALA A 468 22.22 -2.24 19.07
C ALA A 468 22.84 -2.46 20.47
N ALA A 469 23.22 -3.70 20.77
CA ALA A 469 23.85 -4.05 22.05
C ALA A 469 25.19 -3.34 22.31
N ASN A 470 25.86 -2.86 21.25
CA ASN A 470 27.09 -2.06 21.33
C ASN A 470 26.83 -0.55 21.55
N GLY A 471 25.56 -0.13 21.68
CA GLY A 471 25.16 1.27 21.88
C GLY A 471 24.93 2.07 20.59
N GLN A 472 25.22 1.51 19.41
CA GLN A 472 24.97 2.18 18.13
C GLN A 472 23.47 2.39 17.92
N ARG A 473 23.07 3.63 17.67
CA ARG A 473 21.68 3.97 17.36
C ARG A 473 21.35 3.54 15.94
N TYR A 474 20.20 2.91 15.77
CA TYR A 474 19.69 2.59 14.46
C TYR A 474 18.93 3.79 13.87
N THR A 475 18.96 3.90 12.54
CA THR A 475 18.15 4.87 11.81
C THR A 475 17.32 4.11 10.79
N PHE A 476 16.00 4.14 10.95
CA PHE A 476 15.09 3.38 10.11
C PHE A 476 14.08 4.26 9.40
N ALA A 477 13.74 3.87 8.18
CA ALA A 477 12.68 4.46 7.39
C ALA A 477 11.90 3.39 6.62
N SER A 478 10.76 3.75 6.05
CA SER A 478 9.96 2.84 5.21
C SER A 478 10.74 2.47 3.95
N SER A 479 10.83 1.18 3.61
CA SER A 479 11.59 0.77 2.41
C SER A 479 10.82 0.93 1.10
N GLY A 480 9.48 1.08 1.16
CA GLY A 480 8.63 0.98 -0.03
C GLY A 480 8.47 -0.45 -0.55
N LEU A 481 9.11 -1.45 0.07
CA LEU A 481 8.99 -2.86 -0.27
C LEU A 481 8.10 -3.61 0.72
N VAL A 482 7.48 -4.68 0.22
CA VAL A 482 6.60 -5.58 0.95
C VAL A 482 7.08 -7.01 0.73
N TRP A 483 7.03 -7.82 1.78
CA TRP A 483 7.22 -9.26 1.70
C TRP A 483 6.07 -9.97 2.41
N ASP A 484 5.39 -10.87 1.71
CA ASP A 484 4.28 -11.67 2.25
C ASP A 484 3.20 -10.81 2.94
N GLY A 485 2.80 -9.73 2.24
CA GLY A 485 1.83 -8.74 2.70
C GLY A 485 2.27 -7.86 3.87
N ARG A 486 3.51 -7.99 4.36
CA ARG A 486 4.09 -7.17 5.45
C ARG A 486 5.02 -6.13 4.88
N ARG A 487 4.91 -4.88 5.35
CA ARG A 487 5.85 -3.82 4.97
C ARG A 487 7.23 -4.11 5.55
N LEU A 488 8.26 -3.81 4.76
CA LEU A 488 9.64 -3.85 5.20
C LEU A 488 10.11 -2.43 5.54
N PHE A 489 10.84 -2.29 6.63
CA PHE A 489 11.63 -1.10 6.93
C PHE A 489 13.05 -1.30 6.41
N PHE A 490 13.81 -0.23 6.25
CA PHE A 490 15.23 -0.35 5.97
C PHE A 490 16.05 0.45 6.97
N ASP A 491 17.21 -0.10 7.31
CA ASP A 491 18.24 0.60 8.09
C ASP A 491 19.05 1.47 7.13
N GLU A 492 19.08 2.79 7.35
CA GLU A 492 19.78 3.73 6.47
C GLU A 492 21.29 3.48 6.41
N GLU A 493 21.89 3.00 7.50
CA GLU A 493 23.33 2.78 7.58
C GLU A 493 23.76 1.57 6.76
N THR A 494 23.14 0.43 7.01
CA THR A 494 23.50 -0.84 6.34
C THR A 494 22.71 -1.09 5.06
N SER A 495 21.65 -0.30 4.83
CA SER A 495 20.64 -0.54 3.79
C SER A 495 19.93 -1.89 3.91
N SER A 496 20.01 -2.57 5.06
CA SER A 496 19.36 -3.87 5.26
C SER A 496 17.84 -3.70 5.33
N LEU A 497 17.08 -4.68 4.83
CA LEU A 497 15.62 -4.73 4.97
C LEU A 497 15.23 -5.49 6.23
N TRP A 498 14.22 -4.98 6.94
CA TRP A 498 13.77 -5.49 8.23
C TRP A 498 12.27 -5.72 8.22
N ASP A 499 11.86 -6.88 8.71
CA ASP A 499 10.45 -7.25 8.80
C ASP A 499 9.79 -6.58 10.00
N ALA A 500 8.67 -5.90 9.74
CA ALA A 500 7.97 -5.08 10.73
C ALA A 500 7.41 -5.86 11.93
N VAL A 501 7.13 -7.15 11.74
CA VAL A 501 6.46 -8.00 12.75
C VAL A 501 7.49 -8.71 13.61
N THR A 502 8.57 -9.20 13.02
CA THR A 502 9.61 -9.96 13.74
C THR A 502 10.72 -9.07 14.27
N GLY A 503 10.90 -7.86 13.72
CA GLY A 503 12.03 -6.99 14.03
C GLY A 503 13.38 -7.56 13.58
N ARG A 504 13.39 -8.47 12.61
CA ARG A 504 14.61 -9.13 12.10
C ARG A 504 15.02 -8.56 10.76
N ALA A 505 16.33 -8.49 10.54
CA ALA A 505 16.88 -8.21 9.22
C ALA A 505 16.69 -9.44 8.33
N VAL A 506 15.97 -9.26 7.23
CA VAL A 506 15.60 -10.33 6.29
C VAL A 506 16.45 -10.30 5.02
N ALA A 507 17.03 -9.15 4.69
CA ALA A 507 17.92 -8.99 3.54
C ALA A 507 18.99 -7.92 3.80
N GLY A 508 20.15 -8.06 3.17
CA GLY A 508 21.28 -7.12 3.29
C GLY A 508 22.28 -7.48 4.39
N PRO A 509 23.27 -6.60 4.67
CA PRO A 509 24.40 -6.91 5.54
C PRO A 509 24.04 -7.32 6.98
N SER A 510 22.91 -6.86 7.50
CA SER A 510 22.45 -7.16 8.86
C SER A 510 21.67 -8.46 8.96
N THR A 511 21.49 -9.22 7.87
CA THR A 511 20.72 -10.47 7.83
C THR A 511 21.08 -11.40 8.99
N GLY A 512 20.06 -11.93 9.67
CA GLY A 512 20.23 -12.82 10.82
C GLY A 512 20.30 -12.10 12.18
N THR A 513 20.47 -10.78 12.19
CA THR A 513 20.31 -9.94 13.39
C THR A 513 18.83 -9.62 13.65
N GLY A 514 18.53 -9.16 14.87
CA GLY A 514 17.19 -8.80 15.30
C GLY A 514 17.21 -7.69 16.34
N LEU A 515 16.14 -6.90 16.37
CA LEU A 515 15.89 -5.89 17.39
C LEU A 515 15.26 -6.55 18.63
N LEU A 516 15.52 -5.96 19.80
CA LEU A 516 14.88 -6.41 21.02
C LEU A 516 13.46 -5.81 21.08
N LEU A 517 12.44 -6.68 21.01
CA LEU A 517 11.05 -6.30 21.20
C LEU A 517 10.83 -5.84 22.65
N ARG A 518 10.19 -4.68 22.81
CA ARG A 518 9.78 -4.09 24.08
C ARG A 518 8.30 -4.33 24.31
N THR A 519 7.91 -4.44 25.58
CA THR A 519 6.50 -4.52 25.94
C THR A 519 5.80 -3.21 25.56
N SER A 520 4.67 -3.33 24.89
CA SER A 520 3.80 -2.22 24.56
C SER A 520 2.35 -2.70 24.55
N THR A 521 1.43 -1.79 24.85
CA THR A 521 0.01 -2.13 24.98
C THR A 521 -0.82 -1.28 24.04
N ARG A 522 -1.52 -1.94 23.11
CA ARG A 522 -2.55 -1.30 22.29
C ARG A 522 -3.83 -1.18 23.13
N THR A 523 -4.25 0.05 23.41
CA THR A 523 -5.43 0.34 24.23
C THR A 523 -6.06 1.66 23.80
N THR A 524 -7.15 2.05 24.46
CA THR A 524 -7.75 3.38 24.27
C THR A 524 -7.01 4.44 25.06
N TRP A 525 -7.01 5.68 24.57
CA TRP A 525 -6.46 6.83 25.30
C TRP A 525 -7.11 6.99 26.66
N GLY A 526 -8.42 6.78 26.78
CA GLY A 526 -9.14 6.87 28.05
C GLY A 526 -8.61 5.87 29.09
N GLU A 527 -8.37 4.63 28.69
CA GLU A 527 -7.81 3.59 29.56
C GLU A 527 -6.34 3.90 29.93
N TRP A 528 -5.51 4.24 28.94
CA TRP A 528 -4.09 4.53 29.15
C TRP A 528 -3.88 5.76 30.01
N SER A 529 -4.52 6.87 29.63
CA SER A 529 -4.45 8.13 30.35
C SER A 529 -4.93 7.91 31.76
N ASP A 530 -5.97 7.10 31.99
CA ASP A 530 -6.40 6.83 33.35
C ASP A 530 -5.34 6.11 34.17
N ARG A 531 -4.79 5.02 33.63
CA ARG A 531 -3.75 4.24 34.29
C ARG A 531 -2.49 5.04 34.61
N TYR A 532 -2.02 5.89 33.69
CA TYR A 532 -0.75 6.60 33.81
C TYR A 532 -0.96 8.12 33.92
N ARG A 533 -1.18 8.60 35.15
CA ARG A 533 -1.52 10.00 35.45
C ARG A 533 -0.43 11.02 35.02
N ASN A 534 0.83 10.60 35.02
CA ASN A 534 1.99 11.41 34.63
C ASN A 534 2.45 11.15 33.18
N THR A 535 1.67 10.42 32.38
CA THR A 535 2.07 10.07 31.02
C THR A 535 2.20 11.31 30.13
N ARG A 536 3.13 11.22 29.19
CA ARG A 536 3.22 12.15 28.06
C ARG A 536 2.71 11.46 26.81
N VAL A 537 2.19 12.22 25.86
CA VAL A 537 1.67 11.72 24.60
C VAL A 537 2.28 12.49 23.43
N LEU A 538 2.55 11.78 22.33
CA LEU A 538 3.12 12.35 21.11
C LEU A 538 2.21 13.44 20.54
N SER A 539 2.75 14.65 20.36
CA SER A 539 2.04 15.87 19.96
C SER A 539 1.53 15.84 18.52
N LEU A 540 0.49 16.63 18.21
CA LEU A 540 0.11 16.94 16.83
C LEU A 540 1.10 17.87 16.11
N ASP A 541 1.98 18.54 16.85
CA ASP A 541 3.03 19.37 16.27
C ASP A 541 4.19 18.49 15.79
N THR A 542 3.92 17.72 14.74
CA THR A 542 4.86 16.78 14.13
C THR A 542 5.78 17.45 13.11
N GLY A 543 5.50 18.71 12.76
CA GLY A 543 6.11 19.39 11.61
C GLY A 543 5.52 19.01 10.25
N PHE A 544 4.46 18.18 10.20
CA PHE A 544 3.82 17.73 8.96
C PHE A 544 2.33 18.10 8.88
N VAL A 545 1.86 18.40 7.66
CA VAL A 545 0.43 18.61 7.38
C VAL A 545 -0.18 17.29 6.90
N ARG A 546 -0.94 16.62 7.78
CA ARG A 546 -1.64 15.35 7.54
C ARG A 546 -3.03 15.38 8.17
N ASP A 547 -3.92 14.50 7.70
CA ASP A 547 -5.19 14.26 8.36
C ASP A 547 -5.01 13.31 9.55
N TYR A 548 -4.72 13.87 10.73
CA TYR A 548 -4.60 13.12 11.97
C TYR A 548 -5.95 12.77 12.62
N SER A 549 -7.06 12.73 11.87
CA SER A 549 -8.33 12.22 12.41
C SER A 549 -8.27 10.71 12.65
N GLU A 550 -9.05 10.22 13.63
CA GLU A 550 -9.06 8.80 13.97
C GLU A 550 -9.42 7.95 12.75
N GLY A 551 -8.59 6.96 12.45
CA GLY A 551 -8.84 6.03 11.34
C GLY A 551 -8.47 6.55 9.94
N ALA A 552 -8.16 7.84 9.75
CA ALA A 552 -7.82 8.39 8.43
C ALA A 552 -6.60 7.70 7.81
N ALA A 553 -5.53 7.51 8.59
CA ALA A 553 -4.30 6.85 8.14
C ALA A 553 -4.51 5.39 7.69
N ILE A 554 -5.53 4.72 8.23
CA ILE A 554 -5.81 3.29 8.00
C ILE A 554 -7.10 3.05 7.23
N ALA A 555 -7.71 4.10 6.67
CA ALA A 555 -9.03 4.02 6.04
C ALA A 555 -9.06 2.98 4.89
N ALA A 556 -8.04 3.00 4.03
CA ALA A 556 -7.91 2.04 2.93
C ALA A 556 -7.79 0.59 3.43
N ASP A 557 -7.11 0.37 4.55
CA ASP A 557 -7.00 -0.96 5.16
C ASP A 557 -8.35 -1.45 5.71
N LEU A 558 -9.09 -0.57 6.39
CA LEU A 558 -10.38 -0.90 7.01
C LEU A 558 -11.49 -1.22 6.01
N GLN A 559 -11.40 -0.69 4.79
CA GLN A 559 -12.42 -0.91 3.75
C GLN A 559 -12.34 -2.32 3.12
N SER A 560 -11.22 -3.02 3.24
CA SER A 560 -11.03 -4.34 2.64
C SER A 560 -10.86 -5.45 3.68
N LYS A 561 -11.52 -6.58 3.45
CA LYS A 561 -11.29 -7.82 4.22
C LYS A 561 -10.03 -8.56 3.79
N ALA A 562 -9.54 -8.29 2.58
CA ALA A 562 -8.32 -8.88 2.04
C ALA A 562 -7.08 -8.09 2.50
N PRO A 563 -5.90 -8.73 2.62
CA PRO A 563 -4.64 -8.02 2.81
C PRO A 563 -4.45 -6.90 1.78
N LEU A 564 -3.80 -5.80 2.20
CA LEU A 564 -3.54 -4.66 1.31
C LEU A 564 -2.56 -4.98 0.17
N TYR A 565 -1.71 -5.99 0.36
CA TYR A 565 -0.68 -6.40 -0.58
C TYR A 565 -0.75 -7.92 -0.78
N PRO A 566 -0.18 -8.45 -1.88
CA PRO A 566 -0.14 -9.89 -2.13
C PRO A 566 0.48 -10.66 -0.95
N VAL A 567 -0.13 -11.80 -0.62
CA VAL A 567 0.31 -12.75 0.42
C VAL A 567 0.49 -14.11 -0.24
N ALA A 568 1.59 -14.80 0.06
CA ALA A 568 1.95 -16.07 -0.56
C ALA A 568 0.87 -17.13 -0.38
N ARG A 569 0.43 -17.27 0.86
CA ARG A 569 -0.57 -18.23 1.29
C ARG A 569 -1.26 -17.69 2.53
N LEU A 570 -2.57 -17.57 2.46
CA LEU A 570 -3.37 -17.30 3.65
C LEU A 570 -3.50 -18.56 4.49
N ASP A 571 -3.31 -18.39 5.80
CA ASP A 571 -3.60 -19.42 6.78
C ASP A 571 -5.10 -19.38 7.14
N ASP A 572 -5.81 -20.44 6.81
CA ASP A 572 -7.27 -20.53 6.88
C ASP A 572 -7.81 -20.84 8.27
N ARG A 573 -6.93 -21.06 9.27
CA ARG A 573 -7.34 -21.28 10.68
C ARG A 573 -8.10 -20.09 11.26
N LEU A 574 -7.85 -18.87 10.79
CA LEU A 574 -8.58 -17.66 11.16
C LEU A 574 -8.76 -16.74 9.93
N PRO A 575 -9.78 -15.88 9.90
CA PRO A 575 -9.87 -14.83 8.88
C PRO A 575 -8.61 -13.95 8.85
N ALA A 576 -8.11 -13.61 7.65
CA ALA A 576 -6.82 -12.96 7.43
C ALA A 576 -6.59 -11.72 8.32
N LYS A 577 -7.59 -10.84 8.44
CA LYS A 577 -7.55 -9.61 9.24
C LYS A 577 -8.12 -9.76 10.66
N THR A 578 -8.21 -10.99 11.19
CA THR A 578 -8.48 -11.19 12.62
C THR A 578 -7.32 -10.59 13.42
N ARG A 579 -7.58 -9.65 14.32
CA ARG A 579 -6.52 -9.16 15.22
C ARG A 579 -6.18 -10.26 16.22
N VAL A 580 -4.90 -10.59 16.29
CA VAL A 580 -4.35 -11.55 17.23
C VAL A 580 -3.34 -10.88 18.13
N LEU A 581 -3.30 -11.27 19.39
CA LEU A 581 -2.15 -11.04 20.24
C LEU A 581 -1.20 -12.21 20.09
N GLY A 582 0.01 -11.92 19.65
CA GLY A 582 1.07 -12.89 19.46
C GLY A 582 2.14 -12.81 20.54
N VAL A 583 2.62 -13.97 20.98
CA VAL A 583 3.76 -14.12 21.88
C VAL A 583 4.78 -15.10 21.29
N VAL A 584 6.07 -14.85 21.53
CA VAL A 584 7.15 -15.78 21.20
C VAL A 584 7.94 -16.07 22.47
N VAL A 585 7.92 -17.33 22.91
CA VAL A 585 8.61 -17.77 24.13
C VAL A 585 9.41 -19.02 23.83
N ASP A 586 10.71 -18.97 24.10
CA ASP A 586 11.66 -20.06 23.84
C ASP A 586 11.57 -20.63 22.41
N GLY A 587 11.42 -19.73 21.42
CA GLY A 587 11.28 -20.09 20.01
C GLY A 587 9.89 -20.59 19.60
N VAL A 588 8.95 -20.73 20.53
CA VAL A 588 7.56 -21.12 20.25
C VAL A 588 6.69 -19.88 20.11
N ALA A 589 6.21 -19.65 18.88
CA ALA A 589 5.25 -18.59 18.57
C ALA A 589 3.81 -19.08 18.79
N ARG A 590 2.99 -18.28 19.47
CA ARG A 590 1.56 -18.57 19.66
C ARG A 590 0.71 -17.32 19.46
N ALA A 591 -0.43 -17.50 18.79
CA ALA A 591 -1.42 -16.45 18.54
C ALA A 591 -2.74 -16.74 19.25
N TYR A 592 -3.39 -15.66 19.66
CA TYR A 592 -4.69 -15.68 20.31
C TYR A 592 -5.58 -14.59 19.70
N PRO A 593 -6.81 -14.90 19.23
CA PRO A 593 -7.76 -13.88 18.81
C PRO A 593 -7.96 -12.84 19.92
N LEU A 594 -7.67 -11.58 19.62
CA LEU A 594 -7.62 -10.53 20.64
C LEU A 594 -8.96 -10.38 21.37
N GLU A 595 -10.06 -10.40 20.62
CA GLU A 595 -11.42 -10.29 21.18
C GLU A 595 -11.73 -11.41 22.19
N ARG A 596 -11.23 -12.63 21.95
CA ARG A 596 -11.44 -13.77 22.87
C ARG A 596 -10.59 -13.63 24.13
N LEU A 597 -9.35 -13.15 24.02
CA LEU A 597 -8.53 -12.84 25.19
C LEU A 597 -9.16 -11.74 26.05
N GLU A 598 -9.63 -10.67 25.41
CA GLU A 598 -10.25 -9.56 26.12
C GLU A 598 -11.55 -9.96 26.81
N ALA A 599 -12.34 -10.84 26.18
CA ALA A 599 -13.55 -11.39 26.79
C ALA A 599 -13.26 -12.36 27.94
N ALA A 600 -12.17 -13.12 27.87
CA ALA A 600 -11.76 -14.03 28.94
C ALA A 600 -11.31 -13.28 30.21
N GLY A 601 -10.71 -12.10 30.05
CA GLY A 601 -10.23 -11.25 31.14
C GLY A 601 -8.95 -11.78 31.78
N ILE A 602 -8.92 -13.04 32.24
CA ILE A 602 -7.75 -13.67 32.83
C ILE A 602 -7.55 -15.02 32.16
N LEU A 603 -6.32 -15.26 31.70
CA LEU A 603 -5.97 -16.55 31.10
C LEU A 603 -4.58 -16.99 31.55
N HIS A 604 -4.47 -18.23 32.00
CA HIS A 604 -3.21 -18.87 32.32
C HIS A 604 -2.93 -20.01 31.34
N GLU A 605 -1.76 -20.02 30.71
CA GLU A 605 -1.43 -20.97 29.64
C GLU A 605 0.03 -21.38 29.63
N ASP A 606 0.31 -22.58 29.12
CA ASP A 606 1.68 -23.05 28.93
C ASP A 606 2.10 -22.87 27.46
N VAL A 607 3.11 -22.03 27.23
CA VAL A 607 3.68 -21.71 25.91
C VAL A 607 5.17 -22.02 25.95
N GLY A 608 5.65 -22.89 25.06
CA GLY A 608 7.08 -23.24 25.03
C GLY A 608 7.63 -23.88 26.31
N GLY A 609 6.76 -24.47 27.14
CA GLY A 609 7.15 -25.02 28.45
C GLY A 609 7.21 -23.98 29.58
N ARG A 610 6.87 -22.71 29.31
CA ARG A 610 6.72 -21.66 30.31
C ARG A 610 5.25 -21.31 30.51
N ARG A 611 4.83 -21.23 31.77
CA ARG A 611 3.52 -20.72 32.14
C ARG A 611 3.48 -19.22 31.88
N LEU A 612 2.44 -18.74 31.22
CA LEU A 612 2.14 -17.34 30.96
C LEU A 612 0.79 -16.95 31.56
N LEU A 613 0.68 -15.70 31.94
CA LEU A 613 -0.53 -15.07 32.45
C LEU A 613 -0.90 -13.90 31.53
N PHE A 614 -2.09 -13.95 30.95
CA PHE A 614 -2.68 -12.87 30.17
C PHE A 614 -3.73 -12.18 31.03
N LEU A 615 -3.62 -10.86 31.16
CA LEU A 615 -4.57 -10.02 31.90
C LEU A 615 -5.18 -9.00 30.95
N SER A 616 -6.50 -9.01 30.84
CA SER A 616 -7.29 -8.01 30.14
C SER A 616 -8.31 -7.36 31.06
N PRO A 617 -8.39 -6.03 31.08
CA PRO A 617 -9.45 -5.30 31.78
C PRO A 617 -10.81 -5.34 31.08
N GLY A 618 -10.89 -5.97 29.91
CA GLY A 618 -12.08 -6.08 29.08
C GLY A 618 -11.88 -5.60 27.64
N PRO A 619 -12.93 -5.68 26.80
CA PRO A 619 -12.86 -5.36 25.38
C PRO A 619 -12.30 -3.98 25.07
N GLY A 620 -11.29 -3.93 24.20
CA GLY A 620 -10.59 -2.72 23.76
C GLY A 620 -9.71 -2.05 24.80
N ARG A 621 -9.54 -2.63 26.00
CA ARG A 621 -8.73 -2.06 27.08
C ARG A 621 -7.29 -2.59 27.13
N GLY A 622 -6.93 -3.42 26.16
CA GLY A 622 -5.60 -4.00 26.04
C GLY A 622 -5.45 -5.29 26.84
N VAL A 623 -4.34 -5.98 26.57
CA VAL A 623 -3.96 -7.24 27.19
C VAL A 623 -2.48 -7.15 27.53
N SER A 624 -2.13 -7.38 28.79
CA SER A 624 -0.74 -7.47 29.25
C SER A 624 -0.40 -8.93 29.54
N VAL A 625 0.84 -9.33 29.25
CA VAL A 625 1.30 -10.72 29.41
C VAL A 625 2.45 -10.76 30.41
N TYR A 626 2.42 -11.73 31.33
CA TYR A 626 3.41 -11.89 32.40
C TYR A 626 3.83 -13.33 32.58
N GLU A 627 4.98 -13.53 33.22
CA GLU A 627 5.38 -14.82 33.77
C GLU A 627 4.89 -14.95 35.21
N PRO A 628 3.89 -15.79 35.51
CA PRO A 628 3.27 -15.84 36.83
C PRO A 628 4.20 -16.40 37.92
N GLY A 629 5.30 -17.07 37.58
CA GLY A 629 6.23 -17.65 38.57
C GLY A 629 5.55 -18.61 39.56
N GLY A 630 4.51 -19.33 39.13
CA GLY A 630 3.70 -20.22 39.97
C GLY A 630 2.55 -19.54 40.73
N VAL A 631 2.35 -18.23 40.57
CA VAL A 631 1.20 -17.50 41.14
C VAL A 631 -0.03 -17.68 40.26
N THR A 632 -1.18 -17.97 40.86
CA THR A 632 -2.46 -18.04 40.13
C THR A 632 -3.30 -16.80 40.45
N ILE A 633 -3.47 -15.92 39.46
CA ILE A 633 -4.39 -14.77 39.55
C ILE A 633 -5.82 -15.24 39.27
N GLU A 634 -6.77 -14.82 40.12
CA GLU A 634 -8.18 -15.23 40.04
C GLU A 634 -9.12 -14.11 39.55
N HIS A 635 -8.87 -12.86 39.93
CA HIS A 635 -9.67 -11.72 39.50
C HIS A 635 -8.85 -10.42 39.46
N LEU A 636 -9.39 -9.44 38.72
CA LEU A 636 -8.90 -8.07 38.70
C LEU A 636 -9.83 -7.18 39.53
N ASP A 637 -9.24 -6.35 40.38
CA ASP A 637 -9.91 -5.38 41.24
C ASP A 637 -9.46 -3.95 40.89
N GLY A 638 -10.28 -2.98 41.29
CA GLY A 638 -9.93 -1.57 41.25
C GLY A 638 -10.19 -0.85 39.91
N PRO A 639 -10.16 0.49 39.93
CA PRO A 639 -10.23 1.32 38.73
C PRO A 639 -8.94 1.22 37.90
N ALA A 640 -8.92 1.84 36.71
CA ALA A 640 -7.77 1.73 35.80
C ALA A 640 -6.44 2.28 36.39
N ASP A 641 -6.51 3.31 37.25
CA ASP A 641 -5.35 3.97 37.88
C ASP A 641 -4.83 3.28 39.14
N ASP A 642 -5.55 2.29 39.65
CA ASP A 642 -5.17 1.51 40.83
C ASP A 642 -5.57 0.04 40.63
N ARG A 643 -5.33 -0.46 39.40
CA ARG A 643 -5.74 -1.82 39.04
C ARG A 643 -4.84 -2.83 39.72
N GLU A 644 -5.46 -3.74 40.45
CA GLU A 644 -4.77 -4.82 41.12
C GLU A 644 -5.23 -6.18 40.59
N ALA A 645 -4.30 -7.11 40.44
CA ALA A 645 -4.57 -8.52 40.27
C ALA A 645 -4.55 -9.20 41.64
N VAL A 646 -5.56 -10.01 41.94
CA VAL A 646 -5.67 -10.75 43.20
C VAL A 646 -5.37 -12.22 42.95
N ASP A 647 -4.41 -12.78 43.69
CA ASP A 647 -4.06 -14.19 43.59
C ASP A 647 -4.94 -15.10 44.46
N SER A 648 -4.79 -16.41 44.27
CA SER A 648 -5.52 -17.45 45.01
C SER A 648 -5.29 -17.44 46.52
N ASP A 649 -4.22 -16.78 46.99
CA ASP A 649 -3.92 -16.57 48.42
C ASP A 649 -4.49 -15.24 48.94
N GLY A 650 -5.18 -14.48 48.09
CA GLY A 650 -5.76 -13.17 48.40
C GLY A 650 -4.72 -12.04 48.48
N LEU A 651 -3.50 -12.24 47.96
CA LEU A 651 -2.51 -11.18 47.86
C LEU A 651 -2.79 -10.31 46.63
N ARG A 652 -2.49 -9.02 46.77
CA ARG A 652 -2.73 -7.98 45.77
C ARG A 652 -1.45 -7.63 45.03
N TRP A 653 -1.56 -7.57 43.71
CA TRP A 653 -0.48 -7.29 42.79
C TRP A 653 -0.83 -6.07 41.96
N PHE A 654 -0.05 -5.00 42.09
CA PHE A 654 -0.20 -3.82 41.24
C PHE A 654 0.14 -4.20 39.79
N VAL A 655 -0.75 -3.86 38.87
CA VAL A 655 -0.62 -4.22 37.44
C VAL A 655 -0.02 -3.04 36.67
N ASP A 656 1.24 -3.17 36.25
CA ASP A 656 1.93 -2.23 35.37
C ASP A 656 2.37 -2.89 34.05
N GLU A 657 2.74 -2.13 33.00
CA GLU A 657 3.12 -2.75 31.72
C GLU A 657 4.44 -3.55 31.77
N GLU A 658 5.34 -3.26 32.70
CA GLU A 658 6.65 -3.91 32.77
C GLU A 658 6.63 -5.15 33.68
N ARG A 659 5.68 -5.23 34.62
CA ARG A 659 5.61 -6.22 35.70
C ARG A 659 4.28 -6.23 36.49
N LEU A 660 4.10 -7.30 37.28
CA LEU A 660 3.20 -7.31 38.44
C LEU A 660 4.01 -7.16 39.72
N LEU A 661 3.66 -6.21 40.58
CA LEU A 661 4.34 -5.96 41.86
C LEU A 661 3.43 -6.32 43.04
N ASN A 662 3.82 -7.29 43.85
CA ASN A 662 3.12 -7.60 45.08
C ASN A 662 3.37 -6.53 46.15
N THR A 663 2.30 -5.88 46.60
CA THR A 663 2.40 -4.72 47.49
C THR A 663 2.81 -5.06 48.93
N ARG A 664 2.76 -6.34 49.32
CA ARG A 664 3.09 -6.78 50.69
C ARG A 664 4.50 -7.34 50.84
N ASN A 665 4.99 -8.08 49.84
CA ASN A 665 6.26 -8.79 49.93
C ASN A 665 7.28 -8.37 48.85
N SER A 666 6.95 -7.36 48.05
CA SER A 666 7.81 -6.80 46.99
C SER A 666 8.24 -7.81 45.91
N ARG A 667 7.54 -8.95 45.80
CA ARG A 667 7.76 -9.92 44.73
C ARG A 667 7.33 -9.31 43.39
N VAL A 668 8.12 -9.57 42.35
CA VAL A 668 7.92 -9.06 41.00
C VAL A 668 7.69 -10.22 40.03
N LEU A 669 6.70 -10.08 39.15
CA LEU A 669 6.47 -10.97 38.00
C LEU A 669 6.74 -10.17 36.73
N SER A 670 7.71 -10.60 35.92
CA SER A 670 8.12 -9.84 34.73
C SER A 670 7.07 -9.92 33.62
N SER A 671 6.91 -8.84 32.87
CA SER A 671 6.16 -8.85 31.62
C SER A 671 6.85 -9.69 30.55
N VAL A 672 6.05 -10.21 29.62
CA VAL A 672 6.48 -10.90 28.41
C VAL A 672 6.09 -10.01 27.23
N PRO A 673 7.05 -9.64 26.36
CA PRO A 673 6.74 -8.89 25.16
C PRO A 673 5.69 -9.61 24.30
N SER A 674 4.69 -8.85 23.87
CA SER A 674 3.63 -9.32 22.98
C SER A 674 3.28 -8.22 22.01
N GLN A 675 2.64 -8.59 20.90
CA GLN A 675 2.23 -7.62 19.88
C GLN A 675 0.86 -7.96 19.31
N VAL A 676 0.11 -6.93 18.97
CA VAL A 676 -1.19 -7.04 18.31
C VAL A 676 -1.03 -6.74 16.83
N VAL A 677 -1.31 -7.73 15.99
CA VAL A 677 -1.27 -7.62 14.52
C VAL A 677 -2.41 -8.44 13.91
N TYR A 678 -2.61 -8.35 12.61
CA TYR A 678 -3.50 -9.23 11.87
C TYR A 678 -2.94 -10.65 11.78
N TRP A 679 -3.86 -11.61 11.75
CA TRP A 679 -3.56 -13.03 11.69
C TRP A 679 -2.63 -13.37 10.53
N TYR A 680 -2.93 -12.89 9.31
CA TYR A 680 -2.10 -13.20 8.14
C TYR A 680 -0.65 -12.72 8.31
N ALA A 681 -0.46 -11.55 8.94
CA ALA A 681 0.85 -10.98 9.18
C ALA A 681 1.61 -11.81 10.23
N TRP A 682 0.93 -12.22 11.30
CA TRP A 682 1.52 -13.07 12.33
C TRP A 682 1.84 -14.49 11.81
N SER A 683 0.89 -15.16 11.15
CA SER A 683 1.07 -16.52 10.63
C SER A 683 2.12 -16.57 9.54
N GLY A 684 2.23 -15.55 8.69
CA GLY A 684 3.31 -15.46 7.71
C GLY A 684 4.68 -15.21 8.35
N ALA A 685 4.74 -14.40 9.41
CA ALA A 685 5.98 -14.16 10.16
C ALA A 685 6.42 -15.38 11.00
N TYR A 686 5.45 -16.17 11.48
CA TYR A 686 5.65 -17.37 12.29
C TYR A 686 4.81 -18.54 11.74
N PRO A 687 5.22 -19.19 10.63
CA PRO A 687 4.42 -20.24 9.98
C PRO A 687 4.10 -21.44 10.85
N LEU A 688 4.97 -21.75 11.82
CA LEU A 688 4.76 -22.84 12.80
C LEU A 688 3.96 -22.40 14.03
N THR A 689 3.36 -21.20 14.00
CA THR A 689 2.63 -20.67 15.14
C THR A 689 1.45 -21.58 15.51
N GLN A 690 1.28 -21.76 16.81
CA GLN A 690 0.12 -22.43 17.36
C GLN A 690 -1.00 -21.41 17.52
N VAL A 691 -2.22 -21.81 17.19
CA VAL A 691 -3.41 -20.98 17.36
C VAL A 691 -4.22 -21.55 18.50
N ARG A 692 -4.60 -20.69 19.43
CA ARG A 692 -5.69 -21.01 20.32
C ARG A 692 -6.94 -20.34 19.79
N GLU A 693 -7.86 -21.17 19.30
CA GLU A 693 -9.22 -20.72 19.03
C GLU A 693 -9.88 -20.31 20.35
#